data_AF-A0AAX0WR33-F1
#
_entry.id   AF-A0AAX0WR33-F1
#
_cell.length_a   1.000
_cell.length_b   1.000
_cell.length_c   1.000
_cell.angle_alpha   90.00
_cell.angle_beta   90.00
_cell.angle_gamma   90.00
#
_symmetry.space_group_name_H-M   'P 1'
#
loop_
_entity.id
_entity.type
_entity.pdbx_description
1 polymer ?
#
loop_
_entity_poly.entity_id
_entity_poly.type
_entity_poly.pdbx_seq_one_letter_code
_entity_poly.pdbx_strand_id
1 'polypeptide(L)'
;MPGDYGFDEISTSEDATAAWESFFGRFFSPEIPTGVDVTFNPNLPKFTPREKPEAKYKHPGFRDKESGLLPLDKDRTLHSDDFDDFLNGNVITIPEHITLTAEGLEEVAQAIELGNFDDESLNQEEHTFYALWLFKQNRISRQQMTTILTRAQIPKEYPPQAFHIFDEFGSFTQEARQLYLPAMKKALFGEQLTEEQIRRFLLLISTAPKSEQVFFISKANPNIISPKDADPNRPAQLGDSMLRNRSWHRVTYKGEPYDLQFSFGLIEALQIARYGVNGAAANRAKMGTVKIDAVKEGVEFYYRPTAISMPGSGVETTTKGIHGYEDTPMPVVTEHDVYHAKVHNTIRPEFNMMLNHMNQIIAKHTKQKWSKTMWELVDREFLDFTYRKMDLNLENGAKLFQELLHRKGKDSAYMFRSDDPPQLSDDGFAIVWNMVNDENNVWKNLYKVDIDRLEYPYDILIKQIKDFKKVLDGMYKNKEEGSHHKHTEILTLKYHFFRVTSTTEFEKISKLLDALGDRLILEKGQKTTDKDQKLVFGKYSKGEDNNLTILKFKNFGKEILIGESSVKDLVPTLVNMQLISMFGAKDTNAVKEELQKVSKEFKSTYHNSAFSKDTLDNSIKTFSSMTDKLDFLEACYEEIIHSKGYTRRHAFADNLFSFFKNPLTTSQREHIILLKEKLDELVAEYQTSNDLSPEKQQELQWYMKNRGSNLALCKTDRLYLHLDSTVPSANKM
;
A
#
# COMPACT_ATOMS: atom_id res chain seq x y z
N MET A 1 -26.09 -19.06 -7.30
CA MET A 1 -26.83 -18.40 -6.21
C MET A 1 -27.72 -17.33 -6.85
N PRO A 2 -28.96 -17.11 -6.39
CA PRO A 2 -29.88 -16.15 -7.00
C PRO A 2 -29.32 -14.73 -6.88
N GLY A 3 -29.62 -13.86 -7.84
CA GLY A 3 -29.06 -12.51 -8.00
C GLY A 3 -29.54 -11.46 -6.99
N ASP A 4 -30.13 -11.86 -5.86
CA ASP A 4 -30.84 -11.01 -4.89
C ASP A 4 -30.13 -10.92 -3.53
N TYR A 5 -28.80 -10.98 -3.49
CA TYR A 5 -28.07 -10.76 -2.24
C TYR A 5 -28.18 -9.29 -1.83
N GLY A 6 -29.00 -9.00 -0.81
CA GLY A 6 -29.03 -7.71 -0.12
C GLY A 6 -30.31 -6.87 -0.27
N PHE A 7 -31.32 -7.36 -0.99
CA PHE A 7 -32.63 -6.71 -1.07
C PHE A 7 -33.61 -7.39 -0.11
N ASP A 8 -33.67 -6.92 1.12
CA ASP A 8 -34.97 -6.97 1.81
C ASP A 8 -35.94 -6.15 0.95
N GLU A 9 -37.14 -6.69 0.67
CA GLU A 9 -38.09 -6.06 -0.23
C GLU A 9 -38.67 -4.80 0.43
N ILE A 10 -38.17 -3.62 0.06
CA ILE A 10 -38.71 -2.33 0.57
C ILE A 10 -39.97 -2.00 -0.25
N SER A 11 -41.13 -2.44 0.23
CA SER A 11 -42.41 -2.31 -0.49
C SER A 11 -43.42 -1.40 0.23
N THR A 12 -43.24 -1.24 1.54
CA THR A 12 -44.07 -0.47 2.48
C THR A 12 -43.23 0.58 3.23
N SER A 13 -43.92 1.45 3.99
CA SER A 13 -43.26 2.39 4.89
C SER A 13 -42.62 1.67 6.08
N GLU A 14 -43.25 0.62 6.62
CA GLU A 14 -42.64 -0.18 7.69
C GLU A 14 -41.32 -0.82 7.23
N ASP A 15 -41.27 -1.35 6.01
CA ASP A 15 -40.03 -1.93 5.44
C ASP A 15 -38.93 -0.87 5.32
N ALA A 16 -39.28 0.35 4.90
CA ALA A 16 -38.32 1.44 4.75
C ALA A 16 -37.76 1.93 6.10
N THR A 17 -38.60 2.01 7.13
CA THR A 17 -38.15 2.31 8.50
C THR A 17 -37.21 1.22 9.02
N ALA A 18 -37.57 -0.06 8.85
CA ALA A 18 -36.72 -1.18 9.24
C ALA A 18 -35.39 -1.19 8.46
N ALA A 19 -35.42 -0.81 7.18
CA ALA A 19 -34.22 -0.68 6.35
C ALA A 19 -33.27 0.40 6.88
N TRP A 20 -33.78 1.54 7.36
CA TRP A 20 -32.97 2.57 8.00
C TRP A 20 -32.34 2.07 9.31
N GLU A 21 -33.13 1.44 10.18
CA GLU A 21 -32.64 0.89 11.44
C GLU A 21 -31.54 -0.16 11.22
N SER A 22 -31.77 -1.07 10.27
CA SER A 22 -30.80 -2.05 9.84
C SER A 22 -29.53 -1.39 9.27
N PHE A 23 -29.68 -0.43 8.34
CA PHE A 23 -28.57 0.25 7.69
C PHE A 23 -27.63 0.96 8.69
N PHE A 24 -28.19 1.69 9.67
CA PHE A 24 -27.40 2.40 10.68
C PHE A 24 -26.86 1.49 11.78
N GLY A 25 -27.60 0.43 12.14
CA GLY A 25 -27.23 -0.53 13.18
C GLY A 25 -26.00 -1.38 12.86
N ARG A 26 -25.52 -1.39 11.60
CA ARG A 26 -24.39 -2.20 11.14
C ARG A 26 -23.02 -1.84 11.75
N PHE A 27 -22.83 -0.63 12.27
CA PHE A 27 -21.48 -0.09 12.49
C PHE A 27 -21.14 0.16 13.95
N PHE A 28 -21.81 1.12 14.58
CA PHE A 28 -21.57 1.51 15.97
C PHE A 28 -22.91 1.81 16.64
N SER A 29 -23.02 1.46 17.92
CA SER A 29 -24.24 1.70 18.66
C SER A 29 -24.42 3.19 18.94
N PRO A 30 -25.59 3.78 18.59
CA PRO A 30 -25.96 5.11 19.05
C PRO A 30 -26.41 5.12 20.51
N GLU A 31 -26.56 3.96 21.15
CA GLU A 31 -26.99 3.82 22.54
C GLU A 31 -26.03 4.52 23.50
N ILE A 32 -26.61 5.32 24.41
CA ILE A 32 -25.86 5.99 25.48
C ILE A 32 -25.69 4.98 26.62
N PRO A 33 -24.45 4.64 27.03
CA PRO A 33 -24.23 3.69 28.10
C PRO A 33 -24.89 4.13 29.41
N THR A 34 -25.44 3.18 30.18
CA THR A 34 -26.10 3.51 31.44
C THR A 34 -25.15 4.20 32.42
N GLY A 35 -25.59 5.30 33.03
CA GLY A 35 -24.80 6.09 33.99
C GLY A 35 -23.90 7.15 33.35
N VAL A 36 -23.89 7.29 32.03
CA VAL A 36 -23.24 8.39 31.33
C VAL A 36 -24.14 9.62 31.32
N ASP A 37 -23.63 10.75 31.83
CA ASP A 37 -24.31 12.03 31.76
C ASP A 37 -24.03 12.74 30.43
N VAL A 38 -25.08 12.85 29.61
CA VAL A 38 -25.08 13.61 28.35
C VAL A 38 -25.95 14.88 28.44
N THR A 39 -26.35 15.29 29.64
CA THR A 39 -27.15 16.50 29.83
C THR A 39 -26.42 17.71 29.28
N PHE A 40 -27.19 18.64 28.72
CA PHE A 40 -26.63 19.84 28.11
C PHE A 40 -25.93 20.69 29.16
N ASN A 41 -24.66 21.03 28.89
CA ASN A 41 -23.88 21.92 29.74
C ASN A 41 -23.41 23.13 28.91
N PRO A 42 -24.01 24.32 29.10
CA PRO A 42 -23.66 25.52 28.35
C PRO A 42 -22.21 25.99 28.58
N ASN A 43 -21.60 25.56 29.70
CA ASN A 43 -20.24 25.93 30.07
C ASN A 43 -19.19 24.88 29.65
N LEU A 44 -19.56 23.87 28.85
CA LEU A 44 -18.60 22.87 28.36
C LEU A 44 -17.70 23.49 27.29
N PRO A 45 -16.38 23.63 27.52
CA PRO A 45 -15.50 24.30 26.56
C PRO A 45 -15.09 23.37 25.40
N LYS A 46 -15.15 22.05 25.59
CA LYS A 46 -14.58 21.06 24.67
C LYS A 46 -15.38 19.76 24.63
N PHE A 47 -15.55 19.18 23.45
CA PHE A 47 -15.94 17.79 23.27
C PHE A 47 -14.68 16.95 23.04
N THR A 48 -14.42 16.04 23.97
CA THR A 48 -13.18 15.25 23.99
C THR A 48 -13.53 13.79 23.68
N PRO A 49 -12.81 13.12 22.77
CA PRO A 49 -12.99 11.70 22.48
C PRO A 49 -12.48 10.86 23.66
N ARG A 50 -12.70 9.54 23.63
CA ARG A 50 -12.16 8.64 24.66
C ARG A 50 -10.63 8.72 24.76
N GLU A 51 -10.10 8.66 25.98
CA GLU A 51 -8.65 8.68 26.21
C GLU A 51 -7.92 7.45 25.62
N LYS A 52 -8.59 6.29 25.61
CA LYS A 52 -8.06 5.02 25.08
C LYS A 52 -8.88 4.57 23.86
N PRO A 53 -8.41 4.78 22.62
CA PRO A 53 -9.15 4.42 21.40
C PRO A 53 -9.61 2.95 21.36
N GLU A 54 -8.77 2.02 21.83
CA GLU A 54 -9.05 0.57 21.82
C GLU A 54 -10.17 0.13 22.78
N ALA A 55 -10.61 1.01 23.70
CA ALA A 55 -11.72 0.71 24.60
C ALA A 55 -13.05 0.53 23.86
N LYS A 56 -13.16 0.94 22.58
CA LYS A 56 -14.34 0.68 21.73
C LYS A 56 -14.59 -0.81 21.50
N TYR A 57 -13.54 -1.63 21.51
CA TYR A 57 -13.63 -3.08 21.28
C TYR A 57 -13.87 -3.90 22.54
N LYS A 58 -13.89 -3.27 23.72
CA LYS A 58 -14.23 -3.97 24.97
C LYS A 58 -15.74 -4.14 25.06
N HIS A 59 -16.20 -5.39 25.16
CA HIS A 59 -17.60 -5.72 25.43
C HIS A 59 -18.03 -5.02 26.74
N PRO A 60 -19.24 -4.43 26.83
CA PRO A 60 -19.72 -3.70 28.02
C PRO A 60 -19.93 -4.56 29.29
N GLY A 61 -19.30 -5.75 29.38
CA GLY A 61 -19.53 -6.73 30.44
C GLY A 61 -20.91 -7.38 30.35
N PHE A 62 -21.13 -8.43 31.16
CA PHE A 62 -22.47 -8.94 31.44
C PHE A 62 -23.16 -7.99 32.42
N ARG A 63 -24.49 -7.85 32.33
CA ARG A 63 -25.27 -7.10 33.32
C ARG A 63 -24.91 -7.58 34.73
N ASP A 64 -24.59 -6.64 35.60
CA ASP A 64 -24.44 -6.91 37.02
C ASP A 64 -25.72 -7.57 37.54
N LYS A 65 -25.57 -8.70 38.25
CA LYS A 65 -26.71 -9.55 38.61
C LYS A 65 -27.61 -8.93 39.68
N GLU A 66 -27.11 -7.97 40.45
CA GLU A 66 -27.85 -7.32 41.53
C GLU A 66 -28.55 -6.03 41.07
N SER A 67 -27.88 -5.22 40.25
CA SER A 67 -28.41 -3.94 39.75
C SER A 67 -29.10 -4.04 38.39
N GLY A 68 -28.84 -5.11 37.62
CA GLY A 68 -29.32 -5.25 36.23
C GLY A 68 -28.67 -4.30 35.23
N LEU A 69 -27.67 -3.52 35.66
CA LEU A 69 -26.97 -2.51 34.85
C LEU A 69 -25.69 -3.08 34.22
N LEU A 70 -25.29 -2.57 33.07
CA LEU A 70 -23.99 -2.91 32.47
C LEU A 70 -22.88 -2.25 33.30
N PRO A 71 -21.81 -2.98 33.70
CA PRO A 71 -20.71 -2.38 34.44
C PRO A 71 -19.99 -1.32 33.58
N LEU A 72 -19.92 -0.09 34.11
CA LEU A 72 -19.14 1.01 33.53
C LEU A 72 -17.64 0.67 33.62
N ASP A 73 -17.03 0.25 32.50
CA ASP A 73 -15.57 0.31 32.37
C ASP A 73 -15.17 1.79 32.45
N LYS A 74 -14.33 2.14 33.41
CA LYS A 74 -13.82 3.52 33.57
C LYS A 74 -13.03 3.99 32.35
N ASP A 75 -12.56 3.07 31.51
CA ASP A 75 -11.90 3.34 30.25
C ASP A 75 -12.89 3.55 29.07
N ARG A 76 -14.20 3.31 29.23
CA ARG A 76 -15.23 3.55 28.20
C ARG A 76 -15.69 5.02 28.16
N THR A 77 -16.33 5.40 27.05
CA THR A 77 -16.74 6.77 26.69
C THR A 77 -17.76 7.42 27.63
N LEU A 78 -17.72 8.76 27.73
CA LEU A 78 -18.76 9.61 28.32
C LEU A 78 -19.88 9.97 27.31
N HIS A 79 -20.10 9.13 26.30
CA HIS A 79 -21.08 9.29 25.21
C HIS A 79 -21.22 7.96 24.45
N SER A 80 -22.09 7.91 23.43
CA SER A 80 -22.24 6.73 22.56
C SER A 80 -20.96 6.42 21.77
N ASP A 81 -20.84 5.17 21.30
CA ASP A 81 -19.73 4.74 20.44
C ASP A 81 -19.80 5.44 19.07
N ASP A 82 -21.03 5.73 18.57
CA ASP A 82 -21.24 6.50 17.35
C ASP A 82 -20.69 7.93 17.46
N PHE A 83 -20.96 8.64 18.56
CA PHE A 83 -20.45 9.99 18.77
C PHE A 83 -18.91 10.03 18.84
N ASP A 84 -18.31 9.06 19.52
CA ASP A 84 -16.85 8.96 19.61
C ASP A 84 -16.19 8.69 18.26
N ASP A 85 -16.75 7.75 17.49
CA ASP A 85 -16.25 7.41 16.16
C ASP A 85 -16.35 8.60 15.19
N PHE A 86 -17.38 9.45 15.37
CA PHE A 86 -17.53 10.70 14.63
C PHE A 86 -16.45 11.72 14.98
N LEU A 87 -16.11 11.90 16.27
CA LEU A 87 -15.01 12.79 16.69
C LEU A 87 -13.65 12.36 16.12
N ASN A 88 -13.48 11.07 15.78
CA ASN A 88 -12.31 10.56 15.07
C ASN A 88 -10.98 10.87 15.80
N GLY A 89 -11.00 10.85 17.14
CA GLY A 89 -9.84 11.16 17.97
C GLY A 89 -9.49 12.66 18.07
N ASN A 90 -10.34 13.55 17.55
CA ASN A 90 -10.14 15.00 17.64
C ASN A 90 -10.92 15.61 18.81
N VAL A 91 -10.32 16.64 19.42
CA VAL A 91 -10.97 17.48 20.43
C VAL A 91 -11.60 18.68 19.75
N ILE A 92 -12.92 18.81 19.85
CA ILE A 92 -13.67 19.94 19.31
C ILE A 92 -13.74 21.02 20.38
N THR A 93 -13.26 22.23 20.09
CA THR A 93 -13.28 23.36 21.02
C THR A 93 -14.36 24.35 20.61
N ILE A 94 -15.18 24.78 21.57
CA ILE A 94 -16.13 25.88 21.36
C ILE A 94 -15.34 27.20 21.45
N PRO A 95 -15.41 28.09 20.45
CA PRO A 95 -14.79 29.41 20.52
C PRO A 95 -15.22 30.20 21.76
N GLU A 96 -14.30 30.96 22.36
CA GLU A 96 -14.56 31.72 23.59
C GLU A 96 -15.66 32.79 23.43
N HIS A 97 -15.90 33.26 22.20
CA HIS A 97 -16.96 34.23 21.90
C HIS A 97 -18.35 33.61 21.77
N ILE A 98 -18.44 32.28 21.65
CA ILE A 98 -19.72 31.57 21.53
C ILE A 98 -20.20 31.16 22.92
N THR A 99 -21.39 31.61 23.29
CA THR A 99 -22.07 31.20 24.52
C THR A 99 -23.33 30.42 24.16
N LEU A 100 -23.39 29.15 24.57
CA LEU A 100 -24.55 28.30 24.32
C LEU A 100 -25.60 28.44 25.42
N THR A 101 -26.89 28.34 25.08
CA THR A 101 -28.02 28.39 26.02
C THR A 101 -28.94 27.20 25.83
N ALA A 102 -29.72 26.86 26.85
CA ALA A 102 -30.71 25.78 26.74
C ALA A 102 -31.83 26.13 25.76
N GLU A 103 -32.23 27.41 25.70
CA GLU A 103 -33.21 27.93 24.73
C GLU A 103 -32.71 27.72 23.30
N GLY A 104 -31.48 28.14 22.99
CA GLY A 104 -30.90 27.96 21.66
C GLY A 104 -30.74 26.49 21.25
N LEU A 105 -30.46 25.59 22.21
CA LEU A 105 -30.43 24.15 21.94
C LEU A 105 -31.80 23.62 21.49
N GLU A 106 -32.88 24.04 22.18
CA GLU A 106 -34.24 23.61 21.84
C GLU A 106 -34.76 24.26 20.54
N GLU A 107 -34.44 25.53 20.28
CA GLU A 107 -34.74 26.19 19.01
C GLU A 107 -34.12 25.45 17.83
N VAL A 108 -32.82 25.13 17.92
CA VAL A 108 -32.12 24.33 16.90
C VAL A 108 -32.73 22.93 16.78
N ALA A 109 -33.07 22.29 17.89
CA ALA A 109 -33.71 20.97 17.86
C ALA A 109 -35.06 21.00 17.12
N GLN A 110 -35.88 22.01 17.39
CA GLN A 110 -37.17 22.19 16.74
C GLN A 110 -37.02 22.50 15.25
N ALA A 111 -36.06 23.36 14.88
CA ALA A 111 -35.78 23.67 13.48
C ALA A 111 -35.34 22.42 12.69
N ILE A 112 -34.51 21.56 13.29
CA ILE A 112 -34.12 20.26 12.71
C ILE A 112 -35.32 19.31 12.60
N GLU A 113 -36.13 19.19 13.66
CA GLU A 113 -37.31 18.31 13.66
C GLU A 113 -38.31 18.69 12.56
N LEU A 114 -38.50 19.98 12.32
CA LEU A 114 -39.36 20.49 11.25
C LEU A 114 -38.70 20.48 9.87
N GLY A 115 -37.37 20.30 9.81
CA GLY A 115 -36.58 20.44 8.59
C GLY A 115 -36.55 21.87 8.04
N ASN A 116 -36.76 22.88 8.89
CA ASN A 116 -36.79 24.28 8.50
C ASN A 116 -35.37 24.90 8.50
N PHE A 117 -34.60 24.65 7.44
CA PHE A 117 -33.22 25.17 7.32
C PHE A 117 -33.14 26.69 7.05
N ASP A 118 -34.27 27.35 6.80
CA ASP A 118 -34.36 28.80 6.68
C ASP A 118 -34.60 29.47 8.05
N ASP A 119 -34.80 28.69 9.11
CA ASP A 119 -34.91 29.19 10.48
C ASP A 119 -33.64 29.94 10.91
N GLU A 120 -33.79 31.06 11.62
CA GLU A 120 -32.66 31.87 12.06
C GLU A 120 -31.70 31.08 12.96
N SER A 121 -32.23 30.18 13.81
CA SER A 121 -31.43 29.34 14.71
C SER A 121 -30.42 28.43 13.98
N LEU A 122 -30.72 28.00 12.75
CA LEU A 122 -29.83 27.18 11.91
C LEU A 122 -28.89 28.01 11.01
N ASN A 123 -28.90 29.33 11.15
CA ASN A 123 -28.09 30.26 10.38
C ASN A 123 -27.09 31.06 11.23
N GLN A 124 -27.17 30.98 12.56
CA GLN A 124 -26.20 31.57 13.49
C GLN A 124 -24.87 30.80 13.53
N GLU A 125 -23.79 31.40 14.00
CA GLU A 125 -22.45 30.76 14.02
C GLU A 125 -22.44 29.49 14.90
N GLU A 126 -23.17 29.55 16.00
CA GLU A 126 -23.20 28.54 17.05
C GLU A 126 -24.05 27.30 16.75
N HIS A 127 -24.88 27.33 15.69
CA HIS A 127 -25.84 26.25 15.38
C HIS A 127 -25.17 24.88 15.23
N THR A 128 -23.95 24.84 14.71
CA THR A 128 -23.19 23.59 14.55
C THR A 128 -22.80 22.98 15.91
N PHE A 129 -22.54 23.81 16.93
CA PHE A 129 -22.22 23.34 18.29
C PHE A 129 -23.48 22.86 19.03
N TYR A 130 -24.63 23.51 18.80
CA TYR A 130 -25.91 22.97 19.26
C TYR A 130 -26.23 21.62 18.61
N ALA A 131 -26.05 21.49 17.29
CA ALA A 131 -26.23 20.22 16.59
C ALA A 131 -25.30 19.12 17.14
N LEU A 132 -24.04 19.44 17.45
CA LEU A 132 -23.11 18.49 18.07
C LEU A 132 -23.58 18.05 19.46
N TRP A 133 -24.16 18.95 20.26
CA TRP A 133 -24.79 18.60 21.53
C TRP A 133 -26.00 17.68 21.36
N LEU A 134 -26.89 17.99 20.41
CA LEU A 134 -28.04 17.15 20.09
C LEU A 134 -27.60 15.75 19.63
N PHE A 135 -26.51 15.65 18.87
CA PHE A 135 -25.95 14.37 18.46
C PHE A 135 -25.35 13.62 19.65
N LYS A 136 -24.62 14.30 20.55
CA LYS A 136 -24.12 13.71 21.80
C LYS A 136 -25.25 13.13 22.67
N GLN A 137 -26.40 13.78 22.66
CA GLN A 137 -27.62 13.36 23.36
C GLN A 137 -28.41 12.27 22.62
N ASN A 138 -27.96 11.85 21.43
CA ASN A 138 -28.67 10.94 20.54
C ASN A 138 -30.08 11.46 20.16
N ARG A 139 -30.29 12.77 20.12
CA ARG A 139 -31.53 13.43 19.66
C ARG A 139 -31.58 13.61 18.14
N ILE A 140 -30.41 13.69 17.51
CA ILE A 140 -30.26 13.69 16.05
C ILE A 140 -29.27 12.60 15.67
N SER A 141 -29.42 12.04 14.47
CA SER A 141 -28.51 11.01 13.96
C SER A 141 -27.21 11.61 13.42
N ARG A 142 -26.17 10.76 13.23
CA ARG A 142 -24.97 11.15 12.49
C ARG A 142 -25.31 11.70 11.09
N GLN A 143 -26.31 11.12 10.43
CA GLN A 143 -26.77 11.58 9.11
C GLN A 143 -27.22 13.05 9.16
N GLN A 144 -28.07 13.40 10.13
CA GLN A 144 -28.53 14.78 10.35
C GLN A 144 -27.38 15.73 10.71
N MET A 145 -26.50 15.31 11.62
CA MET A 145 -25.31 16.09 11.97
C MET A 145 -24.44 16.39 10.74
N THR A 146 -24.30 15.41 9.85
CA THR A 146 -23.50 15.55 8.62
C THR A 146 -24.15 16.50 7.62
N THR A 147 -25.48 16.41 7.42
CA THR A 147 -26.24 17.36 6.59
C THR A 147 -26.07 18.80 7.09
N ILE A 148 -26.14 19.02 8.41
CA ILE A 148 -25.96 20.36 9.01
C ILE A 148 -24.54 20.88 8.77
N LEU A 149 -23.51 20.08 9.05
CA LEU A 149 -22.13 20.49 8.84
C LEU A 149 -21.80 20.76 7.37
N THR A 150 -22.27 19.92 6.45
CA THR A 150 -22.03 20.13 5.01
C THR A 150 -22.66 21.42 4.50
N ARG A 151 -23.85 21.77 5.00
CA ARG A 151 -24.46 23.08 4.73
C ARG A 151 -23.61 24.22 5.30
N ALA A 152 -23.12 24.09 6.53
CA ALA A 152 -22.28 25.10 7.19
C ALA A 152 -20.90 25.28 6.52
N GLN A 153 -20.43 24.28 5.77
CA GLN A 153 -19.18 24.35 5.00
C GLN A 153 -19.33 25.07 3.64
N ILE A 154 -20.56 25.41 3.22
CA ILE A 154 -20.78 26.22 2.01
C ILE A 154 -20.30 27.65 2.32
N PRO A 155 -19.41 28.25 1.49
CA PRO A 155 -18.88 29.58 1.77
C PRO A 155 -19.99 30.64 1.88
N LYS A 156 -19.82 31.59 2.81
CA LYS A 156 -20.82 32.62 3.12
C LYS A 156 -21.13 33.52 1.91
N GLU A 157 -20.23 33.63 0.95
CA GLU A 157 -20.41 34.35 -0.31
C GLU A 157 -21.43 33.68 -1.26
N TYR A 158 -21.71 32.39 -1.04
CA TYR A 158 -22.62 31.55 -1.84
C TYR A 158 -23.68 30.90 -0.95
N PRO A 159 -24.52 31.67 -0.24
CA PRO A 159 -25.41 31.12 0.79
C PRO A 159 -26.37 30.08 0.20
N PRO A 160 -26.57 28.94 0.89
CA PRO A 160 -27.48 27.89 0.43
C PRO A 160 -28.94 28.30 0.63
N GLN A 161 -29.80 27.90 -0.29
CA GLN A 161 -31.26 27.94 -0.17
C GLN A 161 -31.77 26.51 -0.03
N ALA A 162 -32.64 26.26 0.96
CA ALA A 162 -33.21 24.95 1.22
C ALA A 162 -34.59 24.80 0.57
N PHE A 163 -34.89 23.59 0.11
CA PHE A 163 -36.20 23.25 -0.44
C PHE A 163 -36.66 21.90 0.08
N HIS A 164 -37.92 21.81 0.48
CA HIS A 164 -38.55 20.54 0.81
C HIS A 164 -38.82 19.71 -0.46
N ILE A 165 -38.63 18.41 -0.36
CA ILE A 165 -38.92 17.48 -1.45
C ILE A 165 -40.43 17.25 -1.59
N PHE A 166 -41.10 17.11 -0.45
CA PHE A 166 -42.53 16.86 -0.35
C PHE A 166 -43.26 18.09 0.18
N ASP A 167 -44.46 18.32 -0.34
CA ASP A 167 -45.42 19.26 0.23
C ASP A 167 -46.13 18.65 1.45
N GLU A 168 -47.03 19.44 2.05
CA GLU A 168 -47.85 19.06 3.20
C GLU A 168 -48.78 17.86 2.92
N PHE A 169 -49.05 17.55 1.64
CA PHE A 169 -49.86 16.41 1.22
C PHE A 169 -49.02 15.19 0.81
N GLY A 170 -47.69 15.24 0.99
CA GLY A 170 -46.76 14.16 0.63
C GLY A 170 -46.47 14.06 -0.88
N SER A 171 -46.88 15.04 -1.67
CA SER A 171 -46.58 15.12 -3.11
C SER A 171 -45.29 15.89 -3.37
N PHE A 172 -44.62 15.63 -4.49
CA PHE A 172 -43.40 16.38 -4.84
C PHE A 172 -43.69 17.87 -5.05
N THR A 173 -42.89 18.73 -4.42
CA THR A 173 -42.89 20.19 -4.63
C THR A 173 -42.50 20.56 -6.07
N GLN A 174 -42.81 21.78 -6.48
CA GLN A 174 -42.46 22.26 -7.82
C GLN A 174 -40.94 22.28 -8.02
N GLU A 175 -40.20 22.75 -7.02
CA GLU A 175 -38.75 22.84 -7.01
C GLU A 175 -38.13 21.44 -7.06
N ALA A 176 -38.67 20.48 -6.31
CA ALA A 176 -38.22 19.09 -6.39
C ALA A 176 -38.39 18.51 -7.80
N ARG A 177 -39.50 18.81 -8.48
CA ARG A 177 -39.74 18.35 -9.87
C ARG A 177 -38.81 19.01 -10.88
N GLN A 178 -38.45 20.27 -10.68
CA GLN A 178 -37.68 21.07 -11.64
C GLN A 178 -36.16 20.96 -11.44
N LEU A 179 -35.70 20.84 -10.19
CA LEU A 179 -34.27 20.89 -9.85
C LEU A 179 -33.75 19.52 -9.42
N TYR A 180 -34.42 18.88 -8.46
CA TYR A 180 -33.94 17.67 -7.81
C TYR A 180 -34.13 16.41 -8.66
N LEU A 181 -35.36 16.09 -9.06
CA LEU A 181 -35.68 14.87 -9.82
C LEU A 181 -34.89 14.74 -11.13
N PRO A 182 -34.70 15.80 -11.93
CA PRO A 182 -33.90 15.72 -13.15
C PRO A 182 -32.42 15.40 -12.87
N ALA A 183 -31.87 15.94 -11.77
CA ALA A 183 -30.51 15.61 -11.35
C ALA A 183 -30.45 14.13 -10.95
N MET A 184 -31.30 13.68 -10.03
CA MET A 184 -31.36 12.28 -9.58
C MET A 184 -31.50 11.27 -10.74
N LYS A 185 -32.35 11.56 -11.73
CA LYS A 185 -32.54 10.70 -12.93
C LYS A 185 -31.30 10.63 -13.84
N LYS A 186 -30.50 11.70 -13.89
CA LYS A 186 -29.27 11.76 -14.68
C LYS A 186 -28.03 11.28 -13.91
N ALA A 187 -28.10 11.27 -12.57
CA ALA A 187 -26.96 11.47 -11.70
C ALA A 187 -26.02 10.27 -11.55
N LEU A 188 -26.47 9.03 -11.40
CA LEU A 188 -25.57 8.03 -10.81
C LEU A 188 -25.23 6.93 -11.81
N PHE A 189 -24.03 7.08 -12.38
CA PHE A 189 -23.34 6.12 -13.24
C PHE A 189 -24.05 5.74 -14.55
N GLY A 190 -24.82 6.67 -15.11
CA GLY A 190 -25.33 6.54 -16.48
C GLY A 190 -26.54 5.62 -16.65
N GLU A 191 -26.87 4.77 -15.68
CA GLU A 191 -28.08 3.96 -15.69
C GLU A 191 -29.24 4.69 -14.99
N GLN A 192 -30.37 4.78 -15.70
CA GLN A 192 -31.62 5.28 -15.14
C GLN A 192 -32.11 4.34 -14.04
N LEU A 193 -32.64 4.89 -12.95
CA LEU A 193 -33.30 4.09 -11.91
C LEU A 193 -34.47 3.31 -12.52
N THR A 194 -34.61 2.04 -12.16
CA THR A 194 -35.81 1.26 -12.49
C THR A 194 -37.02 1.79 -11.73
N GLU A 195 -38.24 1.50 -12.20
CA GLU A 195 -39.47 1.91 -11.50
C GLU A 195 -39.50 1.41 -10.05
N GLU A 196 -39.01 0.18 -9.84
CA GLU A 196 -38.87 -0.42 -8.52
C GLU A 196 -37.88 0.38 -7.63
N GLN A 197 -36.69 0.71 -8.15
CA GLN A 197 -35.71 1.51 -7.40
C GLN A 197 -36.25 2.90 -7.08
N ILE A 198 -37.02 3.53 -7.98
CA ILE A 198 -37.67 4.81 -7.73
C ILE A 198 -38.69 4.67 -6.60
N ARG A 199 -39.53 3.61 -6.61
CA ARG A 199 -40.51 3.37 -5.55
C ARG A 199 -39.83 3.16 -4.20
N ARG A 200 -38.78 2.35 -4.13
CA ARG A 200 -37.99 2.11 -2.90
C ARG A 200 -37.38 3.41 -2.38
N PHE A 201 -36.76 4.18 -3.27
CA PHE A 201 -36.19 5.48 -2.94
C PHE A 201 -37.25 6.42 -2.33
N LEU A 202 -38.44 6.48 -2.92
CA LEU A 202 -39.53 7.32 -2.41
C LEU A 202 -39.99 6.92 -1.01
N LEU A 203 -40.10 5.62 -0.74
CA LEU A 203 -40.44 5.09 0.59
C LEU A 203 -39.35 5.42 1.62
N LEU A 204 -38.08 5.32 1.23
CA LEU A 204 -36.95 5.65 2.11
C LEU A 204 -36.91 7.14 2.47
N ILE A 205 -37.16 8.04 1.52
CA ILE A 205 -37.18 9.48 1.82
C ILE A 205 -38.42 9.85 2.64
N SER A 206 -39.59 9.29 2.33
CA SER A 206 -40.81 9.64 3.09
C SER A 206 -40.76 9.22 4.56
N THR A 207 -39.95 8.20 4.87
CA THR A 207 -39.71 7.69 6.23
C THR A 207 -38.46 8.26 6.90
N ALA A 208 -37.63 9.03 6.18
CA ALA A 208 -36.49 9.74 6.76
C ALA A 208 -36.95 10.94 7.62
N PRO A 209 -36.12 11.43 8.58
CA PRO A 209 -36.42 12.65 9.32
C PRO A 209 -36.69 13.86 8.39
N LYS A 210 -37.52 14.82 8.81
CA LYS A 210 -37.85 15.98 7.96
C LYS A 210 -36.64 16.82 7.57
N SER A 211 -35.62 16.92 8.43
CA SER A 211 -34.34 17.54 8.10
C SER A 211 -33.57 16.84 6.97
N GLU A 212 -33.92 15.60 6.63
CA GLU A 212 -33.32 14.85 5.52
C GLU A 212 -34.20 14.85 4.27
N GLN A 213 -35.47 15.27 4.38
CA GLN A 213 -36.42 15.42 3.28
C GLN A 213 -36.25 16.76 2.53
N VAL A 214 -35.01 17.23 2.41
CA VAL A 214 -34.66 18.54 1.82
C VAL A 214 -33.48 18.41 0.85
N PHE A 215 -33.34 19.39 -0.03
CA PHE A 215 -32.12 19.61 -0.82
C PHE A 215 -31.75 21.08 -0.80
N PHE A 216 -30.50 21.38 -1.14
CA PHE A 216 -29.97 22.74 -1.13
C PHE A 216 -29.51 23.15 -2.53
N ILE A 217 -29.60 24.45 -2.81
CA ILE A 217 -28.87 25.06 -3.93
C ILE A 217 -28.03 26.21 -3.43
N SER A 218 -26.82 26.36 -3.98
CA SER A 218 -25.96 27.52 -3.75
C SER A 218 -25.57 28.13 -5.10
N LYS A 219 -25.33 29.44 -5.14
CA LYS A 219 -24.78 30.06 -6.36
C LYS A 219 -23.51 29.33 -6.78
N ALA A 220 -23.32 29.16 -8.09
CA ALA A 220 -22.19 28.41 -8.62
C ALA A 220 -20.85 28.96 -8.12
N ASN A 221 -20.04 28.12 -7.47
CA ASN A 221 -18.73 28.53 -6.95
C ASN A 221 -17.62 28.25 -7.98
N PRO A 222 -16.90 29.29 -8.47
CA PRO A 222 -15.84 29.13 -9.47
C PRO A 222 -14.59 28.41 -8.95
N ASN A 223 -14.44 28.24 -7.63
CA ASN A 223 -13.38 27.45 -7.00
C ASN A 223 -13.75 25.97 -6.83
N ILE A 224 -15.00 25.60 -7.12
CA ILE A 224 -15.44 24.21 -7.18
C ILE A 224 -15.38 23.70 -8.62
N ILE A 225 -16.03 24.40 -9.54
CA ILE A 225 -16.04 24.08 -10.97
C ILE A 225 -15.60 25.33 -11.72
N SER A 226 -14.63 25.14 -12.61
CA SER A 226 -14.07 26.23 -13.40
C SER A 226 -15.14 26.86 -14.30
N PRO A 227 -15.20 28.20 -14.38
CA PRO A 227 -16.00 28.88 -15.40
C PRO A 227 -15.64 28.41 -16.81
N LYS A 228 -16.61 28.39 -17.73
CA LYS A 228 -16.39 27.95 -19.12
C LYS A 228 -15.39 28.83 -19.88
N ASP A 229 -15.30 30.08 -19.47
CA ASP A 229 -14.46 31.16 -19.99
C ASP A 229 -13.21 31.41 -19.12
N ALA A 230 -12.88 30.48 -18.21
CA ALA A 230 -11.68 30.58 -17.40
C ALA A 230 -10.40 30.61 -18.27
N ASP A 231 -9.36 31.30 -17.78
CA ASP A 231 -8.02 31.32 -18.36
C ASP A 231 -7.56 29.87 -18.66
N PRO A 232 -7.11 29.55 -19.89
CA PRO A 232 -6.57 28.23 -20.23
C PRO A 232 -5.42 27.75 -19.31
N ASN A 233 -4.73 28.68 -18.65
CA ASN A 233 -3.66 28.38 -17.70
C ASN A 233 -4.16 28.14 -16.26
N ARG A 234 -5.46 28.31 -16.01
CA ARG A 234 -6.03 28.04 -14.68
C ARG A 234 -5.96 26.52 -14.41
N PRO A 235 -5.43 26.10 -13.24
CA PRO A 235 -5.46 24.69 -12.85
C PRO A 235 -6.89 24.16 -12.81
N ALA A 236 -7.10 22.96 -13.35
CA ALA A 236 -8.37 22.26 -13.25
C ALA A 236 -8.75 22.03 -11.78
N GLN A 237 -10.04 22.12 -11.46
CA GLN A 237 -10.54 21.91 -10.10
C GLN A 237 -11.04 20.46 -9.94
N LEU A 238 -11.02 19.92 -8.73
CA LEU A 238 -11.57 18.58 -8.46
C LEU A 238 -13.06 18.50 -8.84
N GLY A 239 -13.82 19.58 -8.60
CA GLY A 239 -15.23 19.65 -8.97
C GLY A 239 -15.48 19.54 -10.49
N ASP A 240 -14.51 19.91 -11.34
CA ASP A 240 -14.61 19.68 -12.80
C ASP A 240 -14.65 18.19 -13.12
N SER A 241 -13.82 17.38 -12.44
CA SER A 241 -13.82 15.92 -12.55
C SER A 241 -15.11 15.31 -12.01
N MET A 242 -15.59 15.81 -10.88
CA MET A 242 -16.83 15.35 -10.25
C MET A 242 -18.06 15.65 -11.09
N LEU A 243 -18.12 16.82 -11.74
CA LEU A 243 -19.17 17.15 -12.70
C LEU A 243 -19.16 16.20 -13.90
N ARG A 244 -17.98 15.88 -14.45
CA ARG A 244 -17.84 14.90 -15.55
C ARG A 244 -18.31 13.50 -15.13
N ASN A 245 -17.98 13.10 -13.89
CA ASN A 245 -18.38 11.82 -13.30
C ASN A 245 -19.80 11.82 -12.75
N ARG A 246 -20.53 12.94 -12.89
CA ARG A 246 -21.90 13.16 -12.40
C ARG A 246 -22.07 12.97 -10.89
N SER A 247 -21.01 13.10 -10.10
CA SER A 247 -21.12 13.18 -8.63
C SER A 247 -21.45 14.59 -8.16
N TRP A 248 -21.11 15.62 -8.95
CA TRP A 248 -21.53 17.00 -8.70
C TRP A 248 -22.64 17.43 -9.67
N HIS A 249 -23.60 18.22 -9.20
CA HIS A 249 -24.76 18.64 -9.98
C HIS A 249 -24.86 20.16 -10.10
N ARG A 250 -25.11 20.63 -11.33
CA ARG A 250 -25.40 22.03 -11.62
C ARG A 250 -26.77 22.15 -12.28
N VAL A 251 -27.59 23.04 -11.75
CA VAL A 251 -28.96 23.32 -12.22
C VAL A 251 -29.11 24.79 -12.58
N THR A 252 -30.12 25.11 -13.39
CA THR A 252 -30.50 26.49 -13.68
C THR A 252 -31.72 26.84 -12.86
N TYR A 253 -31.61 27.89 -12.03
CA TYR A 253 -32.72 28.40 -11.22
C TYR A 253 -32.82 29.91 -11.39
N LYS A 254 -34.01 30.41 -11.73
CA LYS A 254 -34.27 31.83 -12.03
C LYS A 254 -33.28 32.44 -13.06
N GLY A 255 -32.88 31.65 -14.07
CA GLY A 255 -31.99 32.08 -15.16
C GLY A 255 -30.49 31.94 -14.88
N GLU A 256 -30.10 31.62 -13.65
CA GLU A 256 -28.69 31.57 -13.22
C GLU A 256 -28.25 30.14 -12.86
N PRO A 257 -26.94 29.83 -12.93
CA PRO A 257 -26.40 28.53 -12.54
C PRO A 257 -26.24 28.41 -11.02
N TYR A 258 -26.73 27.30 -10.48
CA TYR A 258 -26.59 26.91 -9.08
C TYR A 258 -25.96 25.53 -8.97
N ASP A 259 -25.13 25.34 -7.96
CA ASP A 259 -24.70 24.02 -7.52
C ASP A 259 -25.81 23.42 -6.65
N LEU A 260 -26.15 22.16 -6.88
CA LEU A 260 -27.22 21.43 -6.20
C LEU A 260 -26.60 20.42 -5.23
N GLN A 261 -26.96 20.50 -3.95
CA GLN A 261 -26.47 19.61 -2.90
C GLN A 261 -27.63 18.80 -2.31
N PHE A 262 -27.35 17.54 -1.99
CA PHE A 262 -28.31 16.63 -1.37
C PHE A 262 -28.04 16.51 0.12
N SER A 263 -29.09 16.32 0.93
CA SER A 263 -28.94 15.86 2.31
C SER A 263 -28.29 14.46 2.33
N PHE A 264 -27.69 14.08 3.45
CA PHE A 264 -27.11 12.75 3.58
C PHE A 264 -28.18 11.65 3.56
N GLY A 265 -29.40 11.94 4.05
CA GLY A 265 -30.55 11.06 3.87
C GLY A 265 -30.91 10.81 2.42
N LEU A 266 -30.86 11.84 1.56
CA LEU A 266 -31.05 11.65 0.13
C LEU A 266 -29.96 10.80 -0.50
N ILE A 267 -28.70 11.07 -0.14
CA ILE A 267 -27.55 10.34 -0.67
C ILE A 267 -27.64 8.85 -0.30
N GLU A 268 -27.88 8.54 0.97
CA GLU A 268 -27.90 7.17 1.47
C GLU A 268 -29.14 6.40 1.03
N ALA A 269 -30.33 7.02 1.03
CA ALA A 269 -31.55 6.41 0.50
C ALA A 269 -31.39 5.99 -0.96
N LEU A 270 -30.69 6.80 -1.76
CA LEU A 270 -30.44 6.50 -3.16
C LEU A 270 -29.46 5.33 -3.34
N GLN A 271 -28.48 5.20 -2.44
CA GLN A 271 -27.59 4.04 -2.42
C GLN A 271 -28.35 2.77 -2.01
N ILE A 272 -29.16 2.82 -0.95
CA ILE A 272 -29.98 1.70 -0.48
C ILE A 272 -30.99 1.28 -1.56
N ALA A 273 -31.66 2.24 -2.21
CA ALA A 273 -32.62 1.95 -3.26
C ALA A 273 -31.98 1.20 -4.44
N ARG A 274 -30.73 1.56 -4.81
CA ARG A 274 -30.00 0.95 -5.93
C ARG A 274 -29.40 -0.41 -5.60
N TYR A 275 -28.74 -0.52 -4.43
CA TYR A 275 -27.87 -1.64 -4.10
C TYR A 275 -28.39 -2.51 -2.95
N GLY A 276 -29.50 -2.12 -2.32
CA GLY A 276 -30.05 -2.80 -1.14
C GLY A 276 -29.35 -2.37 0.15
N VAL A 277 -29.91 -2.73 1.30
CA VAL A 277 -29.40 -2.34 2.62
C VAL A 277 -27.97 -2.88 2.82
N ASN A 278 -27.75 -4.15 2.47
CA ASN A 278 -26.46 -4.80 2.64
C ASN A 278 -25.44 -4.45 1.54
N GLY A 279 -25.92 -4.00 0.37
CA GLY A 279 -25.08 -3.60 -0.76
C GLY A 279 -24.82 -2.09 -0.86
N ALA A 280 -25.40 -1.28 0.03
CA ALA A 280 -25.09 0.14 0.13
C ALA A 280 -24.02 0.43 1.20
N ALA A 281 -22.91 1.03 0.79
CA ALA A 281 -21.88 1.56 1.68
C ALA A 281 -22.35 2.86 2.34
N ALA A 282 -22.33 2.93 3.67
CA ALA A 282 -22.68 4.15 4.39
C ALA A 282 -21.61 5.24 4.25
N ASN A 283 -22.01 6.50 4.21
CA ASN A 283 -21.08 7.64 4.21
C ASN A 283 -20.86 8.06 5.67
N ARG A 284 -19.90 7.42 6.34
CA ARG A 284 -19.67 7.69 7.76
C ARG A 284 -18.81 8.91 7.93
N ALA A 285 -19.45 10.04 8.19
CA ALA A 285 -18.76 11.28 8.52
C ALA A 285 -17.79 11.11 9.70
N LYS A 286 -16.59 11.66 9.55
CA LYS A 286 -15.52 11.68 10.54
C LYS A 286 -14.91 13.07 10.59
N MET A 287 -14.83 13.62 11.79
CA MET A 287 -14.22 14.94 12.01
C MET A 287 -12.74 14.94 11.59
N GLY A 288 -12.34 15.97 10.87
CA GLY A 288 -10.96 16.23 10.46
C GLY A 288 -10.38 15.20 9.48
N THR A 289 -9.07 15.00 9.53
CA THR A 289 -8.36 14.14 8.57
C THR A 289 -8.73 12.65 8.71
N VAL A 290 -9.13 12.04 7.59
CA VAL A 290 -9.30 10.58 7.46
C VAL A 290 -7.96 9.94 7.08
N LYS A 291 -7.50 8.96 7.86
CA LYS A 291 -6.25 8.22 7.60
C LYS A 291 -6.52 6.99 6.75
N ILE A 292 -5.49 6.51 6.03
CA ILE A 292 -5.55 5.28 5.21
C ILE A 292 -6.06 4.08 6.02
N ASP A 293 -5.62 3.92 7.28
CA ASP A 293 -6.09 2.85 8.17
C ASP A 293 -7.63 2.89 8.36
N ALA A 294 -8.23 4.09 8.46
CA ALA A 294 -9.67 4.25 8.59
C ALA A 294 -10.43 3.97 7.29
N VAL A 295 -9.83 4.28 6.13
CA VAL A 295 -10.38 3.90 4.81
C VAL A 295 -10.41 2.39 4.68
N LYS A 296 -9.32 1.70 5.05
CA LYS A 296 -9.28 0.23 5.05
C LYS A 296 -10.32 -0.38 5.99
N GLU A 297 -10.43 0.10 7.22
CA GLU A 297 -11.48 -0.32 8.16
C GLU A 297 -12.86 -0.16 7.52
N GLY A 298 -13.17 1.03 6.98
CA GLY A 298 -14.44 1.28 6.32
C GLY A 298 -14.72 0.32 5.17
N VAL A 299 -13.74 0.11 4.31
CA VAL A 299 -13.85 -0.75 3.14
C VAL A 299 -14.03 -2.24 3.52
N GLU A 300 -13.43 -2.68 4.64
CA GLU A 300 -13.63 -4.02 5.22
C GLU A 300 -15.01 -4.18 5.87
N PHE A 301 -15.54 -3.12 6.50
CA PHE A 301 -16.86 -3.09 7.15
C PHE A 301 -17.98 -2.51 6.29
N TYR A 302 -17.73 -2.30 4.99
CA TYR A 302 -18.72 -1.84 4.03
C TYR A 302 -19.31 -0.43 4.32
N TYR A 303 -18.46 0.51 4.72
CA TYR A 303 -18.73 1.94 4.74
C TYR A 303 -17.55 2.73 4.12
N ARG A 304 -17.77 4.00 3.80
CA ARG A 304 -16.69 4.92 3.43
C ARG A 304 -16.57 5.98 4.51
N PRO A 305 -15.41 6.15 5.17
CA PRO A 305 -15.19 7.31 6.00
C PRO A 305 -15.25 8.56 5.12
N THR A 306 -16.03 9.55 5.56
CA THR A 306 -16.23 10.81 4.84
C THR A 306 -15.66 11.92 5.69
N ALA A 307 -14.62 12.58 5.22
CA ALA A 307 -14.00 13.65 6.00
C ALA A 307 -14.93 14.87 6.10
N ILE A 308 -15.09 15.42 7.30
CA ILE A 308 -15.91 16.61 7.54
C ILE A 308 -15.22 17.57 8.51
N SER A 309 -15.38 18.87 8.26
CA SER A 309 -14.89 19.95 9.12
C SER A 309 -16.05 20.60 9.85
N MET A 310 -15.73 21.19 11.01
CA MET A 310 -16.65 22.04 11.76
C MET A 310 -16.01 23.42 11.86
N PRO A 311 -16.52 24.43 11.14
CA PRO A 311 -15.93 25.76 11.13
C PRO A 311 -15.75 26.32 12.55
N GLY A 312 -14.58 26.89 12.82
CA GLY A 312 -14.27 27.52 14.13
C GLY A 312 -13.96 26.54 15.26
N SER A 313 -14.08 25.23 15.06
CA SER A 313 -13.86 24.22 16.12
C SER A 313 -12.40 23.95 16.51
N GLY A 314 -11.45 24.42 15.69
CA GLY A 314 -10.04 24.03 15.75
C GLY A 314 -9.72 22.69 15.07
N VAL A 315 -10.71 22.03 14.45
CA VAL A 315 -10.53 20.76 13.73
C VAL A 315 -10.96 20.94 12.28
N GLU A 316 -9.98 20.86 11.38
CA GLU A 316 -10.16 21.02 9.94
C GLU A 316 -9.66 19.78 9.18
N THR A 317 -10.29 19.52 8.04
CA THR A 317 -9.92 18.47 7.10
C THR A 317 -8.83 18.97 6.14
N THR A 318 -8.05 18.03 5.60
CA THR A 318 -7.07 18.34 4.54
C THR A 318 -7.80 18.69 3.24
N THR A 319 -7.65 19.93 2.76
CA THR A 319 -8.18 20.37 1.45
C THR A 319 -7.14 20.31 0.32
N LYS A 320 -5.87 20.07 0.66
CA LYS A 320 -4.73 20.17 -0.26
C LYS A 320 -4.18 18.81 -0.69
N GLY A 321 -3.75 18.71 -1.95
CA GLY A 321 -3.08 17.53 -2.49
C GLY A 321 -3.99 16.32 -2.73
N ILE A 322 -5.32 16.51 -2.72
CA ILE A 322 -6.28 15.44 -3.03
C ILE A 322 -6.15 15.14 -4.52
N HIS A 323 -5.76 13.92 -4.89
CA HIS A 323 -5.56 13.53 -6.31
C HIS A 323 -4.65 14.48 -7.11
N GLY A 324 -3.72 15.16 -6.44
CA GLY A 324 -2.81 16.15 -7.04
C GLY A 324 -3.39 17.55 -7.22
N TYR A 325 -4.64 17.81 -6.82
CA TYR A 325 -5.23 19.15 -6.79
C TYR A 325 -4.66 19.99 -5.64
N GLU A 326 -4.29 21.24 -5.91
CA GLU A 326 -3.58 22.10 -4.95
C GLU A 326 -4.42 22.46 -3.72
N ASP A 327 -5.67 22.88 -3.93
CA ASP A 327 -6.64 23.21 -2.88
C ASP A 327 -8.06 22.90 -3.37
N THR A 328 -8.88 22.31 -2.51
CA THR A 328 -10.23 21.83 -2.84
C THR A 328 -11.21 22.27 -1.74
N PRO A 329 -12.26 23.05 -2.06
CA PRO A 329 -13.24 23.49 -1.06
C PRO A 329 -13.92 22.31 -0.35
N MET A 330 -14.20 22.47 0.95
CA MET A 330 -14.76 21.39 1.79
C MET A 330 -15.99 20.68 1.24
N PRO A 331 -17.01 21.36 0.66
CA PRO A 331 -18.15 20.66 0.06
C PRO A 331 -17.75 19.63 -1.01
N VAL A 332 -16.67 19.91 -1.75
CA VAL A 332 -16.12 19.03 -2.79
C VAL A 332 -15.35 17.87 -2.18
N VAL A 333 -14.59 18.11 -1.10
CA VAL A 333 -13.90 17.05 -0.35
C VAL A 333 -14.90 16.04 0.20
N THR A 334 -15.97 16.52 0.82
CA THR A 334 -17.02 15.65 1.37
C THR A 334 -17.71 14.84 0.25
N GLU A 335 -18.11 15.49 -0.84
CA GLU A 335 -18.77 14.79 -1.96
C GLU A 335 -17.79 13.86 -2.72
N HIS A 336 -16.48 14.12 -2.65
CA HIS A 336 -15.44 13.24 -3.20
C HIS A 336 -15.39 11.91 -2.44
N ASP A 337 -15.41 11.93 -1.10
CA ASP A 337 -15.51 10.69 -0.33
C ASP A 337 -16.86 9.98 -0.56
N VAL A 338 -17.96 10.72 -0.65
CA VAL A 338 -19.28 10.16 -1.02
C VAL A 338 -19.22 9.49 -2.40
N TYR A 339 -18.49 10.07 -3.35
CA TYR A 339 -18.23 9.47 -4.65
C TYR A 339 -17.50 8.13 -4.53
N HIS A 340 -16.48 8.02 -3.69
CA HIS A 340 -15.80 6.72 -3.46
C HIS A 340 -16.73 5.67 -2.83
N ALA A 341 -17.63 6.06 -1.92
CA ALA A 341 -18.66 5.14 -1.38
C ALA A 341 -19.55 4.59 -2.51
N LYS A 342 -19.96 5.47 -3.42
CA LYS A 342 -20.78 5.12 -4.59
C LYS A 342 -20.00 4.17 -5.53
N VAL A 343 -18.73 4.45 -5.83
CA VAL A 343 -17.89 3.59 -6.68
C VAL A 343 -17.72 2.21 -6.07
N HIS A 344 -17.48 2.14 -4.75
CA HIS A 344 -17.37 0.88 -4.01
C HIS A 344 -18.62 -0.01 -4.19
N ASN A 345 -19.83 0.56 -4.15
CA ASN A 345 -21.07 -0.20 -4.36
C ASN A 345 -21.22 -0.76 -5.78
N THR A 346 -20.46 -0.26 -6.75
CA THR A 346 -20.49 -0.80 -8.12
C THR A 346 -19.73 -2.11 -8.24
N ILE A 347 -18.87 -2.44 -7.28
CA ILE A 347 -18.07 -3.67 -7.26
C ILE A 347 -18.89 -4.80 -6.62
N ARG A 348 -18.92 -5.97 -7.27
CA ARG A 348 -19.61 -7.15 -6.74
C ARG A 348 -19.03 -7.56 -5.37
N PRO A 349 -19.86 -7.98 -4.40
CA PRO A 349 -19.39 -8.36 -3.06
C PRO A 349 -18.24 -9.38 -3.06
N GLU A 350 -18.27 -10.37 -3.95
CA GLU A 350 -17.22 -11.37 -4.09
C GLU A 350 -15.87 -10.74 -4.49
N PHE A 351 -15.89 -9.71 -5.34
CA PHE A 351 -14.69 -8.96 -5.70
C PHE A 351 -14.23 -8.04 -4.58
N ASN A 352 -15.14 -7.47 -3.79
CA ASN A 352 -14.76 -6.75 -2.56
C ASN A 352 -14.02 -7.69 -1.58
N MET A 353 -14.50 -8.92 -1.41
CA MET A 353 -13.82 -9.95 -0.60
C MET A 353 -12.46 -10.33 -1.21
N MET A 354 -12.39 -10.50 -2.53
CA MET A 354 -11.15 -10.80 -3.25
C MET A 354 -10.09 -9.71 -3.04
N LEU A 355 -10.46 -8.43 -3.17
CA LEU A 355 -9.54 -7.30 -3.00
C LEU A 355 -9.02 -7.22 -1.56
N ASN A 356 -9.88 -7.48 -0.56
CA ASN A 356 -9.46 -7.61 0.83
C ASN A 356 -8.50 -8.78 1.03
N HIS A 357 -8.77 -9.92 0.40
CA HIS A 357 -7.89 -11.09 0.45
C HIS A 357 -6.52 -10.81 -0.19
N MET A 358 -6.49 -10.12 -1.34
CA MET A 358 -5.25 -9.65 -1.97
C MET A 358 -4.42 -8.77 -1.04
N ASN A 359 -5.06 -7.80 -0.39
CA ASN A 359 -4.40 -6.93 0.59
C ASN A 359 -3.81 -7.73 1.77
N GLN A 360 -4.55 -8.72 2.28
CA GLN A 360 -4.07 -9.62 3.34
C GLN A 360 -2.89 -10.49 2.89
N ILE A 361 -2.91 -11.00 1.65
CA ILE A 361 -1.81 -11.77 1.06
C ILE A 361 -0.55 -10.91 1.01
N ILE A 362 -0.65 -9.68 0.47
CA ILE A 362 0.48 -8.75 0.41
C ILE A 362 1.02 -8.47 1.82
N ALA A 363 0.16 -8.05 2.75
CA ALA A 363 0.58 -7.71 4.11
C ALA A 363 1.25 -8.90 4.82
N LYS A 364 0.73 -10.13 4.63
CA LYS A 364 1.31 -11.34 5.21
C LYS A 364 2.64 -11.69 4.56
N HIS A 365 2.78 -11.50 3.25
CA HIS A 365 3.99 -11.85 2.49
C HIS A 365 5.11 -10.84 2.71
N THR A 366 4.83 -9.55 2.61
CA THR A 366 5.86 -8.49 2.60
C THR A 366 6.07 -7.86 3.97
N LYS A 367 5.17 -8.12 4.93
CA LYS A 367 5.15 -7.48 6.27
C LYS A 367 5.08 -5.95 6.22
N GLN A 368 4.81 -5.36 5.06
CA GLN A 368 4.63 -3.92 4.92
C GLN A 368 3.27 -3.53 5.51
N LYS A 369 3.23 -2.40 6.24
CA LYS A 369 1.95 -1.82 6.68
C LYS A 369 1.16 -1.29 5.48
N TRP A 370 1.86 -0.64 4.55
CA TRP A 370 1.28 0.03 3.38
C TRP A 370 2.23 0.02 2.18
N SER A 371 1.68 -0.25 1.01
CA SER A 371 2.29 -0.04 -0.31
C SER A 371 1.31 0.69 -1.22
N LYS A 372 1.80 1.20 -2.37
CA LYS A 372 0.94 1.80 -3.41
C LYS A 372 -0.08 0.78 -3.95
N THR A 373 0.32 -0.47 -4.21
CA THR A 373 -0.60 -1.56 -4.58
C THR A 373 -1.68 -1.76 -3.53
N MET A 374 -1.32 -1.87 -2.25
CA MET A 374 -2.31 -2.02 -1.16
C MET A 374 -3.27 -0.83 -1.10
N TRP A 375 -2.80 0.39 -1.36
CA TRP A 375 -3.64 1.58 -1.43
C TRP A 375 -4.65 1.50 -2.57
N GLU A 376 -4.24 1.19 -3.80
CA GLU A 376 -5.17 1.07 -4.94
C GLU A 376 -6.25 0.00 -4.71
N LEU A 377 -5.88 -1.13 -4.09
CA LEU A 377 -6.82 -2.20 -3.74
C LEU A 377 -7.84 -1.76 -2.66
N VAL A 378 -7.44 -0.90 -1.73
CA VAL A 378 -8.28 -0.39 -0.63
C VAL A 378 -9.14 0.79 -1.08
N ASP A 379 -8.60 1.72 -1.88
CA ASP A 379 -9.33 2.91 -2.29
C ASP A 379 -10.45 2.60 -3.30
N ARG A 380 -10.32 1.47 -4.02
CA ARG A 380 -11.35 0.86 -4.88
C ARG A 380 -11.86 1.79 -5.99
N GLU A 381 -11.02 2.67 -6.50
CA GLU A 381 -11.38 3.59 -7.59
C GLU A 381 -11.40 2.90 -8.98
N PHE A 382 -12.16 1.81 -9.11
CA PHE A 382 -12.25 1.01 -10.34
C PHE A 382 -13.37 1.51 -11.25
N LEU A 383 -13.14 2.66 -11.89
CA LEU A 383 -14.15 3.42 -12.63
C LEU A 383 -14.84 2.66 -13.79
N ASP A 384 -14.24 1.60 -14.34
CA ASP A 384 -14.86 0.83 -15.44
C ASP A 384 -16.14 0.11 -15.02
N PHE A 385 -16.24 -0.25 -13.75
CA PHE A 385 -17.36 -1.00 -13.19
C PHE A 385 -18.55 -0.12 -12.86
N THR A 386 -18.35 1.19 -12.90
CA THR A 386 -19.41 2.13 -12.60
C THR A 386 -20.52 2.12 -13.65
N TYR A 387 -20.17 2.00 -14.93
CA TYR A 387 -21.10 2.17 -16.05
C TYR A 387 -21.61 0.87 -16.67
N ARG A 388 -21.40 -0.29 -16.02
CA ARG A 388 -21.70 -1.60 -16.61
C ARG A 388 -22.26 -2.56 -15.57
N LYS A 389 -23.39 -3.19 -15.88
CA LYS A 389 -23.85 -4.36 -15.14
C LYS A 389 -22.84 -5.51 -15.27
N MET A 390 -22.18 -5.85 -14.16
CA MET A 390 -21.32 -7.03 -14.09
C MET A 390 -22.14 -8.29 -13.87
N ASP A 391 -22.00 -9.28 -14.74
CA ASP A 391 -22.41 -10.66 -14.44
C ASP A 391 -21.19 -11.46 -13.99
N LEU A 392 -21.01 -11.59 -12.68
CA LEU A 392 -19.89 -12.32 -12.11
C LEU A 392 -20.24 -13.81 -12.01
N ASN A 393 -19.67 -14.59 -12.92
CA ASN A 393 -19.80 -16.04 -12.97
C ASN A 393 -18.45 -16.67 -13.33
N LEU A 394 -18.37 -18.01 -13.32
CA LEU A 394 -17.11 -18.72 -13.64
C LEU A 394 -16.63 -18.54 -15.09
N GLU A 395 -17.52 -18.13 -16.00
CA GLU A 395 -17.17 -17.87 -17.41
C GLU A 395 -16.49 -16.52 -17.57
N ASN A 396 -17.00 -15.49 -16.90
CA ASN A 396 -16.53 -14.11 -17.08
C ASN A 396 -15.62 -13.61 -15.96
N GLY A 397 -15.53 -14.29 -14.81
CA GLY A 397 -14.82 -13.77 -13.64
C GLY A 397 -13.33 -13.51 -13.86
N ALA A 398 -12.62 -14.36 -14.62
CA ALA A 398 -11.21 -14.13 -14.96
C ALA A 398 -11.04 -12.86 -15.83
N LYS A 399 -11.91 -12.66 -16.81
CA LYS A 399 -11.91 -11.46 -17.65
C LYS A 399 -12.20 -10.20 -16.82
N LEU A 400 -13.21 -10.24 -15.96
CA LEU A 400 -13.56 -9.11 -15.08
C LEU A 400 -12.43 -8.81 -14.09
N PHE A 401 -11.73 -9.82 -13.58
CA PHE A 401 -10.53 -9.64 -12.76
C PHE A 401 -9.44 -8.87 -13.53
N GLN A 402 -9.17 -9.25 -14.78
CA GLN A 402 -8.19 -8.55 -15.61
C GLN A 402 -8.64 -7.13 -15.95
N GLU A 403 -9.91 -6.92 -16.31
CA GLU A 403 -10.44 -5.58 -16.57
C GLU A 403 -10.35 -4.66 -15.33
N LEU A 404 -10.52 -5.23 -14.14
CA LEU A 404 -10.42 -4.51 -12.87
C LEU A 404 -9.01 -4.06 -12.54
N LEU A 405 -8.01 -4.93 -12.70
CA LEU A 405 -6.64 -4.60 -12.31
C LEU A 405 -5.81 -4.02 -13.47
N HIS A 406 -6.15 -4.35 -14.72
CA HIS A 406 -5.37 -4.11 -15.95
C HIS A 406 -6.22 -3.46 -17.04
N ARG A 407 -6.57 -2.19 -16.83
CA ARG A 407 -7.45 -1.46 -17.74
C ARG A 407 -6.69 -0.92 -18.95
N LYS A 408 -7.17 -1.22 -20.17
CA LYS A 408 -6.66 -0.63 -21.43
C LYS A 408 -5.12 -0.75 -21.57
N GLY A 409 -4.54 -1.84 -21.05
CA GLY A 409 -3.09 -2.05 -21.04
C GLY A 409 -2.33 -1.23 -20.00
N LYS A 410 -3.01 -0.65 -19.01
CA LYS A 410 -2.39 0.00 -17.84
C LYS A 410 -2.61 -0.86 -16.59
N ASP A 411 -1.55 -1.08 -15.85
CA ASP A 411 -1.57 -1.72 -14.54
C ASP A 411 -2.06 -0.73 -13.46
N SER A 412 -3.37 -0.67 -13.26
CA SER A 412 -3.99 0.28 -12.32
C SER A 412 -3.70 -0.07 -10.85
N ALA A 413 -3.34 -1.32 -10.57
CA ALA A 413 -3.08 -1.79 -9.20
C ALA A 413 -1.59 -1.97 -8.88
N TYR A 414 -0.68 -1.69 -9.82
CA TYR A 414 0.76 -1.88 -9.64
C TYR A 414 1.15 -3.35 -9.34
N MET A 415 0.46 -4.30 -9.97
CA MET A 415 0.77 -5.74 -9.92
C MET A 415 2.05 -6.10 -10.69
N PHE A 416 2.54 -5.21 -11.56
CA PHE A 416 3.64 -5.41 -12.49
C PHE A 416 4.73 -4.35 -12.29
N ARG A 417 5.97 -4.79 -12.48
CA ARG A 417 7.17 -3.93 -12.52
C ARG A 417 7.46 -3.44 -13.95
N SER A 418 7.10 -4.26 -14.94
CA SER A 418 7.28 -4.06 -16.37
C SER A 418 6.17 -4.79 -17.13
N ASP A 419 5.67 -4.21 -18.22
CA ASP A 419 4.60 -4.79 -19.05
C ASP A 419 5.15 -5.52 -20.29
N ASP A 420 6.36 -5.17 -20.74
CA ASP A 420 7.01 -5.80 -21.91
C ASP A 420 8.54 -5.97 -21.71
N PRO A 421 9.04 -7.21 -21.51
CA PRO A 421 8.24 -8.39 -21.18
C PRO A 421 7.54 -8.20 -19.82
N PRO A 422 6.41 -8.90 -19.57
CA PRO A 422 5.69 -8.78 -18.32
C PRO A 422 6.52 -9.31 -17.14
N GLN A 423 6.54 -8.55 -16.05
CA GLN A 423 7.26 -8.85 -14.82
C GLN A 423 6.39 -8.47 -13.63
N LEU A 424 6.16 -9.38 -12.70
CA LEU A 424 5.40 -9.08 -11.48
C LEU A 424 6.19 -8.11 -10.58
N SER A 425 5.47 -7.21 -9.91
CA SER A 425 5.98 -6.53 -8.72
C SER A 425 6.11 -7.54 -7.57
N ASP A 426 6.79 -7.18 -6.48
CA ASP A 426 6.89 -8.10 -5.33
C ASP A 426 5.53 -8.33 -4.65
N ASP A 427 4.64 -7.33 -4.69
CA ASP A 427 3.25 -7.46 -4.25
C ASP A 427 2.45 -8.36 -5.22
N GLY A 428 2.65 -8.19 -6.53
CA GLY A 428 2.03 -9.04 -7.56
C GLY A 428 2.50 -10.50 -7.49
N PHE A 429 3.78 -10.73 -7.21
CA PHE A 429 4.34 -12.06 -6.96
C PHE A 429 3.63 -12.74 -5.79
N ALA A 430 3.43 -12.05 -4.67
CA ALA A 430 2.75 -12.61 -3.50
C ALA A 430 1.34 -13.11 -3.84
N ILE A 431 0.59 -12.33 -4.64
CA ILE A 431 -0.78 -12.68 -5.05
C ILE A 431 -0.79 -13.87 -6.02
N VAL A 432 0.02 -13.83 -7.09
CA VAL A 432 0.03 -14.92 -8.08
C VAL A 432 0.61 -16.21 -7.48
N TRP A 433 1.60 -16.10 -6.60
CA TRP A 433 2.10 -17.23 -5.82
C TRP A 433 0.99 -17.84 -4.95
N ASN A 434 0.18 -17.02 -4.27
CA ASN A 434 -0.97 -17.52 -3.51
C ASN A 434 -2.01 -18.20 -4.42
N MET A 435 -2.35 -17.59 -5.56
CA MET A 435 -3.28 -18.17 -6.54
C MET A 435 -2.86 -19.58 -7.00
N VAL A 436 -1.59 -19.75 -7.37
CA VAL A 436 -1.05 -21.04 -7.84
C VAL A 436 -0.98 -22.09 -6.72
N ASN A 437 -0.96 -21.65 -5.46
CA ASN A 437 -0.90 -22.51 -4.29
C ASN A 437 -2.23 -22.60 -3.51
N ASP A 438 -3.34 -22.14 -4.11
CA ASP A 438 -4.65 -22.18 -3.47
C ASP A 438 -5.29 -23.58 -3.57
N GLU A 439 -4.95 -24.45 -2.61
CA GLU A 439 -5.47 -25.82 -2.53
C GLU A 439 -6.99 -25.87 -2.31
N ASN A 440 -7.55 -24.84 -1.67
CA ASN A 440 -8.98 -24.77 -1.36
C ASN A 440 -9.81 -24.21 -2.53
N ASN A 441 -9.16 -23.83 -3.64
CA ASN A 441 -9.80 -23.20 -4.80
C ASN A 441 -10.69 -22.01 -4.41
N VAL A 442 -10.29 -21.23 -3.40
CA VAL A 442 -10.97 -19.99 -2.99
C VAL A 442 -11.12 -19.03 -4.18
N TRP A 443 -10.06 -18.85 -4.99
CA TRP A 443 -10.12 -17.95 -6.16
C TRP A 443 -11.24 -18.33 -7.13
N LYS A 444 -11.31 -19.61 -7.48
CA LYS A 444 -12.32 -20.14 -8.40
C LYS A 444 -13.70 -20.23 -7.77
N ASN A 445 -13.81 -20.76 -6.56
CA ASN A 445 -15.11 -21.08 -5.96
C ASN A 445 -15.78 -19.86 -5.32
N LEU A 446 -15.03 -19.03 -4.61
CA LEU A 446 -15.55 -17.85 -3.92
C LEU A 446 -15.55 -16.64 -4.84
N TYR A 447 -14.40 -16.29 -5.42
CA TYR A 447 -14.25 -15.07 -6.22
C TYR A 447 -14.62 -15.24 -7.70
N LYS A 448 -14.90 -16.47 -8.14
CA LYS A 448 -15.21 -16.82 -9.54
C LYS A 448 -14.07 -16.55 -10.53
N VAL A 449 -12.84 -16.41 -10.04
CA VAL A 449 -11.64 -16.22 -10.85
C VAL A 449 -10.98 -17.57 -11.09
N ASP A 450 -11.23 -18.15 -12.27
CA ASP A 450 -10.49 -19.33 -12.73
C ASP A 450 -9.14 -18.89 -13.31
N ILE A 451 -8.06 -19.17 -12.60
CA ILE A 451 -6.71 -18.69 -12.97
C ILE A 451 -6.22 -19.25 -14.30
N ASP A 452 -6.74 -20.40 -14.74
CA ASP A 452 -6.40 -21.02 -16.02
C ASP A 452 -7.09 -20.33 -17.20
N ARG A 453 -8.03 -19.41 -16.93
CA ARG A 453 -8.73 -18.58 -17.93
C ARG A 453 -8.22 -17.14 -18.00
N LEU A 454 -7.23 -16.79 -17.18
CA LEU A 454 -6.60 -15.47 -17.26
C LEU A 454 -5.76 -15.40 -18.53
N GLU A 455 -5.94 -14.34 -19.31
CA GLU A 455 -5.23 -14.09 -20.57
C GLU A 455 -3.93 -13.28 -20.33
N TYR A 456 -3.27 -12.88 -21.42
CA TYR A 456 -2.08 -12.02 -21.36
C TYR A 456 -2.37 -10.72 -20.59
N PRO A 457 -1.46 -10.26 -19.70
CA PRO A 457 -0.12 -10.82 -19.41
C PRO A 457 -0.07 -11.89 -18.29
N TYR A 458 -1.20 -12.26 -17.69
CA TYR A 458 -1.24 -13.14 -16.53
C TYR A 458 -0.97 -14.61 -16.87
N ASP A 459 -1.44 -15.09 -18.02
CA ASP A 459 -1.25 -16.48 -18.48
C ASP A 459 0.23 -16.92 -18.45
N ILE A 460 1.12 -16.08 -19.01
CA ILE A 460 2.56 -16.32 -19.06
C ILE A 460 3.15 -16.30 -17.65
N LEU A 461 2.74 -15.36 -16.81
CA LEU A 461 3.25 -15.22 -15.45
C LEU A 461 2.80 -16.37 -14.55
N ILE A 462 1.55 -16.80 -14.66
CA ILE A 462 1.01 -17.97 -13.95
C ILE A 462 1.76 -19.22 -14.37
N LYS A 463 2.02 -19.39 -15.67
CA LYS A 463 2.84 -20.51 -16.16
C LYS A 463 4.26 -20.46 -15.57
N GLN A 464 4.90 -19.29 -15.57
CA GLN A 464 6.23 -19.11 -14.96
C GLN A 464 6.23 -19.46 -13.47
N ILE A 465 5.20 -19.08 -12.72
CA ILE A 465 5.07 -19.39 -11.30
C ILE A 465 4.80 -20.89 -11.07
N LYS A 466 3.98 -21.53 -11.91
CA LYS A 466 3.78 -22.99 -11.89
C LYS A 466 5.08 -23.75 -12.17
N ASP A 467 5.87 -23.28 -13.14
CA ASP A 467 7.19 -23.87 -13.45
C ASP A 467 8.17 -23.68 -12.28
N PHE A 468 8.21 -22.49 -11.68
CA PHE A 468 9.00 -22.20 -10.48
C PHE A 468 8.62 -23.12 -9.32
N LYS A 469 7.32 -23.25 -9.03
CA LYS A 469 6.80 -24.16 -8.01
C LYS A 469 7.21 -25.60 -8.29
N LYS A 470 7.03 -26.08 -9.52
CA LYS A 470 7.39 -27.45 -9.91
C LYS A 470 8.88 -27.76 -9.69
N VAL A 471 9.76 -26.82 -10.01
CA VAL A 471 11.21 -26.98 -9.74
C VAL A 471 11.46 -27.04 -8.24
N LEU A 472 10.87 -26.14 -7.44
CA LEU A 472 11.00 -26.17 -5.99
C LEU A 472 10.47 -27.48 -5.39
N ASP A 473 9.26 -27.92 -5.74
CA ASP A 473 8.67 -29.18 -5.27
C ASP A 473 9.57 -30.38 -5.63
N GLY A 474 10.17 -30.37 -6.83
CA GLY A 474 11.16 -31.37 -7.24
C GLY A 474 12.40 -31.40 -6.35
N MET A 475 12.90 -30.23 -5.92
CA MET A 475 14.05 -30.11 -5.03
C MET A 475 13.77 -30.62 -3.61
N TYR A 476 12.52 -30.53 -3.14
CA TYR A 476 12.16 -30.80 -1.74
C TYR A 476 11.18 -31.98 -1.55
N LYS A 477 10.93 -32.79 -2.57
CA LYS A 477 9.96 -33.91 -2.63
C LYS A 477 9.92 -34.89 -1.44
N ASN A 478 10.97 -34.93 -0.60
CA ASN A 478 11.09 -35.82 0.56
C ASN A 478 11.46 -35.09 1.86
N LYS A 479 11.27 -33.77 1.94
CA LYS A 479 11.50 -32.96 3.15
C LYS A 479 10.16 -32.48 3.69
N GLU A 480 10.04 -32.30 5.00
CA GLU A 480 8.79 -31.89 5.66
C GLU A 480 8.21 -30.64 4.97
N GLU A 481 6.95 -30.74 4.54
CA GLU A 481 6.20 -29.64 3.94
C GLU A 481 6.15 -28.47 4.93
N GLY A 482 6.75 -27.34 4.56
CA GLY A 482 6.70 -26.09 5.33
C GLY A 482 8.05 -25.49 5.75
N SER A 483 9.15 -26.24 5.77
CA SER A 483 10.45 -25.66 6.22
C SER A 483 11.14 -24.78 5.17
N HIS A 484 10.88 -24.99 3.88
CA HIS A 484 11.62 -24.35 2.77
C HIS A 484 11.03 -23.03 2.26
N HIS A 485 9.84 -22.67 2.76
CA HIS A 485 9.15 -21.39 2.49
C HIS A 485 8.92 -20.59 3.78
N LYS A 486 9.67 -20.90 4.84
CA LYS A 486 9.55 -20.26 6.16
C LYS A 486 9.62 -18.73 6.07
N HIS A 487 10.48 -18.22 5.19
CA HIS A 487 10.71 -16.79 4.97
C HIS A 487 10.33 -16.37 3.57
N THR A 488 9.42 -15.41 3.50
CA THR A 488 8.86 -14.90 2.24
C THR A 488 9.87 -14.07 1.46
N GLU A 489 10.82 -13.42 2.14
CA GLU A 489 11.95 -12.72 1.52
C GLU A 489 12.84 -13.67 0.71
N ILE A 490 13.19 -14.83 1.28
CA ILE A 490 14.00 -15.84 0.60
C ILE A 490 13.23 -16.46 -0.56
N LEU A 491 11.93 -16.71 -0.38
CA LEU A 491 11.07 -17.21 -1.45
C LEU A 491 11.01 -16.24 -2.64
N THR A 492 10.80 -14.94 -2.38
CA THR A 492 10.82 -13.91 -3.42
C THR A 492 12.20 -13.79 -4.07
N LEU A 493 13.29 -13.86 -3.30
CA LEU A 493 14.64 -13.87 -3.84
C LEU A 493 14.90 -15.08 -4.76
N LYS A 494 14.46 -16.27 -4.37
CA LYS A 494 14.52 -17.48 -5.20
C LYS A 494 13.77 -17.28 -6.52
N TYR A 495 12.58 -16.67 -6.48
CA TYR A 495 11.84 -16.37 -7.70
C TYR A 495 12.62 -15.43 -8.63
N HIS A 496 13.19 -14.34 -8.11
CA HIS A 496 14.03 -13.43 -8.90
C HIS A 496 15.22 -14.15 -9.56
N PHE A 497 15.90 -15.05 -8.83
CA PHE A 497 16.98 -15.87 -9.40
C PHE A 497 16.49 -16.84 -10.46
N PHE A 498 15.38 -17.54 -10.21
CA PHE A 498 14.79 -18.50 -11.15
C PHE A 498 14.52 -17.87 -12.52
N ARG A 499 14.08 -16.62 -12.55
CA ARG A 499 13.80 -15.90 -13.81
C ARG A 499 15.02 -15.60 -14.66
N VAL A 500 16.22 -15.54 -14.08
CA VAL A 500 17.43 -15.06 -14.76
C VAL A 500 18.55 -16.09 -14.84
N THR A 501 18.36 -17.28 -14.28
CA THR A 501 19.36 -18.36 -14.24
C THR A 501 18.84 -19.63 -14.90
N SER A 502 19.76 -20.53 -15.27
CA SER A 502 19.39 -21.88 -15.70
C SER A 502 18.90 -22.70 -14.51
N THR A 503 18.08 -23.74 -14.74
CA THR A 503 17.60 -24.63 -13.65
C THR A 503 18.74 -25.18 -12.79
N THR A 504 19.85 -25.62 -13.41
CA THR A 504 21.02 -26.14 -12.70
C THR A 504 21.70 -25.10 -11.82
N GLU A 505 21.78 -23.85 -12.28
CA GLU A 505 22.36 -22.74 -11.51
C GLU A 505 21.40 -22.30 -10.39
N PHE A 506 20.11 -22.22 -10.69
CA PHE A 506 19.05 -21.92 -9.73
C PHE A 506 19.02 -22.91 -8.56
N GLU A 507 19.19 -24.21 -8.82
CA GLU A 507 19.26 -25.23 -7.77
C GLU A 507 20.44 -25.01 -6.82
N LYS A 508 21.61 -24.62 -7.35
CA LYS A 508 22.80 -24.30 -6.54
C LYS A 508 22.59 -23.05 -5.70
N ILE A 509 22.02 -22.00 -6.29
CA ILE A 509 21.69 -20.76 -5.58
C ILE A 509 20.64 -21.03 -4.51
N SER A 510 19.63 -21.84 -4.79
CA SER A 510 18.60 -22.19 -3.80
C SER A 510 19.18 -22.94 -2.60
N LYS A 511 20.11 -23.87 -2.82
CA LYS A 511 20.86 -24.53 -1.72
C LYS A 511 21.69 -23.54 -0.90
N LEU A 512 22.36 -22.59 -1.54
CA LEU A 512 23.09 -21.51 -0.87
C LEU A 512 22.16 -20.67 0.01
N LEU A 513 21.01 -20.25 -0.53
CA LEU A 513 20.02 -19.45 0.20
C LEU A 513 19.45 -20.21 1.40
N ASP A 514 19.21 -21.52 1.25
CA ASP A 514 18.75 -22.38 2.36
C ASP A 514 19.81 -22.53 3.45
N ALA A 515 21.08 -22.68 3.06
CA ALA A 515 22.19 -22.78 4.00
C ALA A 515 22.39 -21.50 4.81
N LEU A 516 22.17 -20.33 4.19
CA LEU A 516 22.21 -19.05 4.88
C LEU A 516 20.96 -18.84 5.77
N GLY A 517 19.77 -19.21 5.28
CA GLY A 517 18.52 -19.30 6.05
C GLY A 517 18.25 -18.07 6.91
N ASP A 518 18.07 -18.28 8.22
CA ASP A 518 17.77 -17.23 9.21
C ASP A 518 18.85 -16.12 9.24
N ARG A 519 20.08 -16.38 8.78
CA ARG A 519 21.15 -15.35 8.72
C ARG A 519 20.81 -14.23 7.74
N LEU A 520 20.01 -14.49 6.72
CA LEU A 520 19.55 -13.47 5.76
C LEU A 520 18.35 -12.68 6.27
N ILE A 521 17.68 -13.10 7.34
CA ILE A 521 16.40 -12.55 7.78
C ILE A 521 16.58 -11.73 9.05
N LEU A 522 15.80 -10.66 9.18
CA LEU A 522 15.74 -9.89 10.42
C LEU A 522 15.00 -10.68 11.50
N GLU A 523 15.55 -10.68 12.71
CA GLU A 523 14.81 -11.21 13.85
C GLU A 523 13.61 -10.30 14.17
N LYS A 524 12.56 -10.90 14.74
CA LYS A 524 11.33 -10.18 15.04
C LYS A 524 11.61 -9.02 16.01
N GLY A 525 11.33 -7.79 15.57
CA GLY A 525 11.54 -6.57 16.37
C GLY A 525 12.96 -5.99 16.27
N GLN A 526 13.88 -6.65 15.55
CA GLN A 526 15.21 -6.11 15.28
C GLN A 526 15.10 -4.94 14.30
N LYS A 527 15.66 -3.78 14.67
CA LYS A 527 15.87 -2.68 13.73
C LYS A 527 17.14 -2.93 12.93
N THR A 528 17.08 -2.67 11.63
CA THR A 528 18.27 -2.70 10.77
C THR A 528 19.25 -1.61 11.15
N THR A 529 20.51 -1.96 11.24
CA THR A 529 21.66 -1.09 11.44
C THR A 529 22.51 -1.04 10.18
N ASP A 530 23.43 -0.08 10.11
CA ASP A 530 24.39 0.03 9.00
C ASP A 530 25.41 -1.12 8.94
N LYS A 531 25.34 -2.09 9.85
CA LYS A 531 26.21 -3.27 9.86
C LYS A 531 25.51 -4.55 9.42
N ASP A 532 24.21 -4.48 9.14
CA ASP A 532 23.41 -5.66 8.84
C ASP A 532 23.50 -6.05 7.35
N GLN A 533 23.59 -7.36 7.12
CA GLN A 533 23.51 -8.01 5.81
C GLN A 533 22.21 -8.82 5.71
N LYS A 534 21.10 -8.14 5.43
CA LYS A 534 19.75 -8.69 5.61
C LYS A 534 18.83 -8.40 4.43
N LEU A 535 17.96 -9.35 4.13
CA LEU A 535 16.83 -9.18 3.22
C LEU A 535 15.69 -8.49 3.94
N VAL A 536 15.13 -7.48 3.29
CA VAL A 536 13.96 -6.75 3.79
C VAL A 536 13.06 -6.37 2.63
N PHE A 537 11.75 -6.48 2.80
CA PHE A 537 10.84 -5.71 1.96
C PHE A 537 10.88 -4.25 2.40
N GLY A 538 11.01 -3.36 1.43
CA GLY A 538 11.05 -1.93 1.68
C GLY A 538 10.36 -1.15 0.58
N LYS A 539 10.29 0.16 0.79
CA LYS A 539 9.67 1.08 -0.16
C LYS A 539 10.69 1.61 -1.17
N TYR A 540 10.24 1.84 -2.39
CA TYR A 540 10.98 2.58 -3.41
C TYR A 540 10.05 3.46 -4.25
N SER A 541 10.65 4.29 -5.08
CA SER A 541 9.95 5.19 -6.01
C SER A 541 10.42 4.94 -7.44
N LYS A 542 9.50 5.06 -8.40
CA LYS A 542 9.75 4.92 -9.85
C LYS A 542 9.05 6.08 -10.57
N GLY A 543 9.80 7.09 -10.99
CA GLY A 543 9.21 8.31 -11.54
C GLY A 543 8.37 9.03 -10.50
N GLU A 544 7.10 9.30 -10.81
CA GLU A 544 6.13 9.93 -9.91
C GLU A 544 5.50 8.93 -8.90
N ASP A 545 5.61 7.62 -9.16
CA ASP A 545 5.06 6.59 -8.29
C ASP A 545 5.94 6.40 -7.06
N ASN A 546 5.35 6.58 -5.89
CA ASN A 546 6.02 6.47 -4.59
C ASN A 546 5.40 5.34 -3.75
N ASN A 547 6.17 4.82 -2.79
CA ASN A 547 5.74 3.75 -1.88
C ASN A 547 5.46 2.40 -2.56
N LEU A 548 6.14 2.09 -3.67
CA LEU A 548 6.11 0.76 -4.26
C LEU A 548 6.89 -0.23 -3.38
N THR A 549 6.45 -1.48 -3.29
CA THR A 549 7.17 -2.52 -2.54
C THR A 549 8.30 -3.12 -3.39
N ILE A 550 9.48 -3.24 -2.81
CA ILE A 550 10.59 -3.98 -3.40
C ILE A 550 11.37 -4.76 -2.33
N LEU A 551 11.80 -5.97 -2.67
CA LEU A 551 12.78 -6.70 -1.89
C LEU A 551 14.14 -6.00 -2.01
N LYS A 552 14.80 -5.78 -0.88
CA LYS A 552 16.11 -5.15 -0.78
C LYS A 552 17.07 -6.05 -0.04
N PHE A 553 18.34 -5.98 -0.42
CA PHE A 553 19.43 -6.50 0.38
C PHE A 553 20.19 -5.34 1.02
N LYS A 554 20.07 -5.19 2.33
CA LYS A 554 20.90 -4.26 3.10
C LYS A 554 22.29 -4.84 3.24
N ASN A 555 23.32 -4.04 2.96
CA ASN A 555 24.71 -4.46 2.98
C ASN A 555 25.59 -3.28 3.41
N PHE A 556 25.97 -3.24 4.69
CA PHE A 556 26.91 -2.25 5.23
C PHE A 556 26.60 -0.78 4.89
N GLY A 557 25.41 -0.29 5.24
CA GLY A 557 24.96 1.08 4.96
C GLY A 557 24.59 1.35 3.50
N LYS A 558 24.68 0.35 2.61
CA LYS A 558 24.14 0.39 1.24
C LYS A 558 22.91 -0.50 1.12
N GLU A 559 21.96 -0.09 0.28
CA GLU A 559 20.79 -0.89 -0.08
C GLU A 559 20.87 -1.28 -1.55
N ILE A 560 20.74 -2.57 -1.83
CA ILE A 560 20.62 -3.09 -3.19
C ILE A 560 19.14 -3.40 -3.43
N LEU A 561 18.53 -2.73 -4.40
CA LEU A 561 17.18 -3.04 -4.85
C LEU A 561 17.23 -4.32 -5.68
N ILE A 562 16.42 -5.33 -5.32
CA ILE A 562 16.46 -6.64 -5.95
C ILE A 562 15.42 -6.72 -7.06
N GLY A 563 15.93 -6.94 -8.27
CA GLY A 563 15.14 -7.29 -9.44
C GLY A 563 15.97 -8.09 -10.43
N GLU A 564 15.37 -8.41 -11.56
CA GLU A 564 15.93 -9.28 -12.58
C GLU A 564 17.28 -8.77 -13.12
N SER A 565 17.46 -7.45 -13.18
CA SER A 565 18.70 -6.83 -13.63
C SER A 565 19.83 -6.83 -12.59
N SER A 566 19.52 -6.93 -11.29
CA SER A 566 20.49 -6.76 -10.19
C SER A 566 20.70 -8.01 -9.34
N VAL A 567 19.77 -8.98 -9.38
CA VAL A 567 19.79 -10.13 -8.48
C VAL A 567 21.06 -10.97 -8.62
N LYS A 568 21.64 -11.06 -9.82
CA LYS A 568 22.91 -11.76 -10.05
C LYS A 568 24.11 -11.11 -9.35
N ASP A 569 24.08 -9.80 -9.14
CA ASP A 569 25.14 -9.06 -8.44
C ASP A 569 25.19 -9.43 -6.95
N LEU A 570 24.15 -10.07 -6.42
CA LEU A 570 24.13 -10.57 -5.04
C LEU A 570 24.87 -11.89 -4.87
N VAL A 571 25.07 -12.67 -5.94
CA VAL A 571 25.69 -14.01 -5.84
C VAL A 571 27.04 -13.95 -5.13
N PRO A 572 27.99 -13.06 -5.49
CA PRO A 572 29.25 -12.95 -4.76
C PRO A 572 29.08 -12.64 -3.27
N THR A 573 28.13 -11.77 -2.94
CA THR A 573 27.88 -11.38 -1.54
C THR A 573 27.36 -12.57 -0.74
N LEU A 574 26.35 -13.27 -1.26
CA LEU A 574 25.75 -14.45 -0.62
C LEU A 574 26.78 -15.58 -0.48
N VAL A 575 27.56 -15.82 -1.51
CA VAL A 575 28.65 -16.81 -1.49
C VAL A 575 29.68 -16.48 -0.42
N ASN A 576 30.15 -15.23 -0.34
CA ASN A 576 31.11 -14.83 0.69
C ASN A 576 30.53 -14.97 2.10
N MET A 577 29.24 -14.66 2.32
CA MET A 577 28.58 -14.92 3.61
C MET A 577 28.61 -16.41 4.00
N GLN A 578 28.44 -17.31 3.03
CA GLN A 578 28.49 -18.75 3.25
C GLN A 578 29.92 -19.26 3.44
N LEU A 579 30.87 -18.75 2.68
CA LEU A 579 32.29 -19.09 2.83
C LEU A 579 32.80 -18.67 4.22
N ILE A 580 32.43 -17.50 4.74
CA ILE A 580 32.80 -17.06 6.10
C ILE A 580 32.32 -18.07 7.15
N SER A 581 31.10 -18.61 7.01
CA SER A 581 30.62 -19.64 7.96
C SER A 581 31.35 -20.97 7.83
N MET A 582 31.89 -21.30 6.66
CA MET A 582 32.66 -22.53 6.45
C MET A 582 34.12 -22.37 6.92
N PHE A 583 34.70 -21.20 6.70
CA PHE A 583 36.14 -20.94 6.80
C PHE A 583 36.57 -20.20 8.06
N GLY A 584 35.62 -19.71 8.85
CA GLY A 584 35.87 -19.00 10.10
C GLY A 584 35.75 -17.48 9.97
N ALA A 585 35.76 -16.81 11.13
CA ALA A 585 35.60 -15.37 11.22
C ALA A 585 36.75 -14.62 10.53
N LYS A 586 36.42 -13.41 10.05
CA LYS A 586 37.35 -12.50 9.39
C LYS A 586 38.01 -11.57 10.40
N ASP A 587 39.34 -11.43 10.33
CA ASP A 587 40.13 -10.41 11.01
C ASP A 587 40.76 -9.45 9.97
N THR A 588 40.08 -8.34 9.73
CA THR A 588 40.53 -7.34 8.75
C THR A 588 41.81 -6.64 9.18
N ASN A 589 42.09 -6.54 10.49
CA ASN A 589 43.29 -5.87 10.98
C ASN A 589 44.52 -6.75 10.77
N ALA A 590 44.42 -8.04 11.10
CA ALA A 590 45.49 -9.00 10.85
C ALA A 590 45.88 -9.05 9.36
N VAL A 591 44.89 -9.10 8.46
CA VAL A 591 45.14 -9.09 7.00
C VAL A 591 45.88 -7.82 6.58
N LYS A 592 45.47 -6.65 7.10
CA LYS A 592 46.08 -5.36 6.76
C LYS A 592 47.52 -5.24 7.29
N GLU A 593 47.77 -5.69 8.51
CA GLU A 593 49.11 -5.67 9.12
C GLU A 593 50.10 -6.53 8.33
N GLU A 594 49.69 -7.74 7.94
CA GLU A 594 50.55 -8.63 7.15
C GLU A 594 50.74 -8.09 5.73
N LEU A 595 49.69 -7.54 5.11
CA LEU A 595 49.79 -6.92 3.79
C LEU A 595 50.82 -5.79 3.78
N GLN A 596 50.88 -4.96 4.84
CA GLN A 596 51.87 -3.89 4.94
C GLN A 596 53.32 -4.39 5.05
N LYS A 597 53.54 -5.60 5.58
CA LYS A 597 54.87 -6.21 5.63
C LYS A 597 55.29 -6.66 4.24
N VAL A 598 54.42 -7.43 3.59
CA VAL A 598 54.71 -8.08 2.29
C VAL A 598 54.69 -7.09 1.12
N SER A 599 53.86 -6.04 1.17
CA SER A 599 53.74 -5.08 0.07
C SER A 599 55.03 -4.32 -0.24
N LYS A 600 55.96 -4.24 0.72
CA LYS A 600 57.31 -3.67 0.51
C LYS A 600 58.12 -4.43 -0.54
N GLU A 601 57.78 -5.69 -0.77
CA GLU A 601 58.42 -6.60 -1.71
C GLU A 601 57.77 -6.56 -3.11
N PHE A 602 56.63 -5.87 -3.29
CA PHE A 602 55.91 -5.76 -4.57
C PHE A 602 56.59 -4.80 -5.55
N LYS A 603 57.68 -5.24 -6.17
CA LYS A 603 58.50 -4.48 -7.12
C LYS A 603 58.93 -5.35 -8.31
N SER A 604 59.44 -4.72 -9.37
CA SER A 604 59.94 -5.45 -10.55
C SER A 604 61.08 -6.41 -10.18
N THR A 605 61.08 -7.60 -10.80
CA THR A 605 62.13 -8.63 -10.64
C THR A 605 63.53 -8.14 -11.05
N TYR A 606 63.62 -7.15 -11.95
CA TYR A 606 64.86 -6.45 -12.31
C TYR A 606 65.47 -5.60 -11.18
N HIS A 607 64.70 -5.28 -10.13
CA HIS A 607 65.14 -4.55 -8.95
C HIS A 607 65.36 -5.48 -7.74
N ASN A 608 65.69 -6.76 -7.98
CA ASN A 608 65.82 -7.80 -6.95
C ASN A 608 64.54 -7.95 -6.10
N SER A 609 63.39 -8.18 -6.74
CA SER A 609 62.14 -8.50 -6.02
C SER A 609 62.34 -9.69 -5.09
N ALA A 610 61.92 -9.55 -3.82
CA ALA A 610 61.99 -10.61 -2.81
C ALA A 610 60.68 -11.38 -2.66
N PHE A 611 59.57 -10.91 -3.28
CA PHE A 611 58.29 -11.58 -3.17
C PHE A 611 58.37 -12.94 -3.88
N SER A 612 58.36 -13.99 -3.07
CA SER A 612 58.62 -15.37 -3.47
C SER A 612 57.55 -16.29 -2.90
N LYS A 613 57.54 -17.54 -3.37
CA LYS A 613 56.67 -18.58 -2.79
C LYS A 613 56.89 -18.73 -1.28
N ASP A 614 58.13 -18.72 -0.82
CA ASP A 614 58.47 -18.84 0.60
C ASP A 614 57.96 -17.66 1.44
N THR A 615 58.08 -16.42 0.92
CA THR A 615 57.53 -15.22 1.57
C THR A 615 56.00 -15.35 1.70
N LEU A 616 55.33 -15.75 0.62
CA LEU A 616 53.88 -15.92 0.60
C LEU A 616 53.44 -17.01 1.59
N ASP A 617 54.11 -18.16 1.59
CA ASP A 617 53.81 -19.28 2.49
C ASP A 617 53.99 -18.91 3.97
N ASN A 618 55.04 -18.16 4.30
CA ASN A 618 55.27 -17.68 5.67
C ASN A 618 54.19 -16.71 6.12
N SER A 619 53.75 -15.81 5.23
CA SER A 619 52.68 -14.85 5.52
C SER A 619 51.33 -15.56 5.70
N ILE A 620 51.01 -16.54 4.85
CA ILE A 620 49.78 -17.33 4.93
C ILE A 620 49.69 -18.14 6.24
N LYS A 621 50.82 -18.63 6.77
CA LYS A 621 50.87 -19.35 8.06
C LYS A 621 50.51 -18.49 9.27
N THR A 622 50.56 -17.16 9.16
CA THR A 622 50.18 -16.25 10.26
C THR A 622 48.67 -16.25 10.50
N PHE A 623 47.86 -16.66 9.51
CA PHE A 623 46.42 -16.69 9.58
C PHE A 623 45.90 -18.06 10.00
N SER A 624 45.03 -18.08 11.02
CA SER A 624 44.38 -19.29 11.50
C SER A 624 43.12 -19.67 10.70
N SER A 625 42.41 -18.69 10.14
CA SER A 625 41.18 -18.93 9.36
C SER A 625 41.50 -19.03 7.87
N MET A 626 40.70 -19.83 7.14
CA MET A 626 40.80 -19.87 5.68
C MET A 626 40.26 -18.58 5.06
N THR A 627 39.29 -17.91 5.72
CA THR A 627 38.76 -16.61 5.31
C THR A 627 39.87 -15.56 5.21
N ASP A 628 40.70 -15.42 6.25
CA ASP A 628 41.78 -14.42 6.27
C ASP A 628 42.85 -14.72 5.23
N LYS A 629 43.19 -16.00 5.02
CA LYS A 629 44.12 -16.42 3.96
C LYS A 629 43.61 -15.99 2.58
N LEU A 630 42.33 -16.21 2.29
CA LEU A 630 41.71 -15.85 1.03
C LEU A 630 41.56 -14.34 0.83
N ASP A 631 41.25 -13.61 1.90
CA ASP A 631 41.16 -12.14 1.89
C ASP A 631 42.55 -11.50 1.72
N PHE A 632 43.58 -12.09 2.34
CA PHE A 632 44.97 -11.67 2.19
C PHE A 632 45.47 -11.85 0.75
N LEU A 633 45.19 -13.00 0.12
CA LEU A 633 45.54 -13.21 -1.30
C LEU A 633 44.87 -12.17 -2.22
N GLU A 634 43.60 -11.84 -1.95
CA GLU A 634 42.87 -10.83 -2.72
C GLU A 634 43.44 -9.42 -2.49
N ALA A 635 43.78 -9.08 -1.25
CA ALA A 635 44.38 -7.79 -0.92
C ALA A 635 45.79 -7.63 -1.51
N CYS A 636 46.58 -8.71 -1.53
CA CYS A 636 47.86 -8.77 -2.23
C CYS A 636 47.68 -8.53 -3.73
N TYR A 637 46.68 -9.17 -4.35
CA TYR A 637 46.37 -8.94 -5.77
C TYR A 637 46.05 -7.46 -6.04
N GLU A 638 45.15 -6.85 -5.26
CA GLU A 638 44.77 -5.43 -5.41
C GLU A 638 45.97 -4.50 -5.24
N GLU A 639 46.83 -4.75 -4.25
CA GLU A 639 48.05 -3.96 -4.06
C GLU A 639 49.05 -4.14 -5.21
N ILE A 640 49.20 -5.35 -5.75
CA ILE A 640 50.10 -5.63 -6.88
C ILE A 640 49.68 -4.86 -8.13
N ILE A 641 48.38 -4.85 -8.47
CA ILE A 641 47.91 -4.19 -9.69
C ILE A 641 48.00 -2.65 -9.60
N HIS A 642 47.93 -2.09 -8.39
CA HIS A 642 48.01 -0.65 -8.14
C HIS A 642 49.42 -0.16 -7.73
N SER A 643 50.34 -1.06 -7.41
CA SER A 643 51.69 -0.71 -6.93
C SER A 643 52.51 0.03 -7.99
N LYS A 644 53.08 1.16 -7.59
CA LYS A 644 54.05 1.94 -8.37
C LYS A 644 55.46 1.33 -8.37
N GLY A 645 55.68 0.25 -7.62
CA GLY A 645 56.96 -0.45 -7.53
C GLY A 645 57.33 -1.25 -8.78
N TYR A 646 56.38 -1.45 -9.70
CA TYR A 646 56.58 -2.20 -10.95
C TYR A 646 56.90 -1.26 -12.11
N THR A 647 58.14 -1.35 -12.59
CA THR A 647 58.65 -0.61 -13.75
C THR A 647 58.59 -1.44 -15.02
N ARG A 648 58.18 -0.81 -16.14
CA ARG A 648 58.21 -1.42 -17.48
C ARG A 648 59.59 -1.25 -18.11
N ARG A 649 60.18 -2.37 -18.57
CA ARG A 649 61.50 -2.38 -19.22
C ARG A 649 61.53 -1.61 -20.55
N HIS A 650 60.41 -1.58 -21.29
CA HIS A 650 60.28 -0.87 -22.56
C HIS A 650 58.95 -0.11 -22.64
N ALA A 651 58.79 0.93 -21.82
CA ALA A 651 57.54 1.68 -21.70
C ALA A 651 56.96 2.16 -23.06
N PHE A 652 57.82 2.60 -23.99
CA PHE A 652 57.40 3.05 -25.33
C PHE A 652 56.81 1.93 -26.19
N ALA A 653 57.49 0.78 -26.29
CA ALA A 653 57.00 -0.38 -27.03
C ALA A 653 55.74 -0.99 -26.39
N ASP A 654 55.66 -0.98 -25.06
CA ASP A 654 54.50 -1.46 -24.33
C ASP A 654 53.26 -0.58 -24.56
N ASN A 655 53.45 0.73 -24.75
CA ASN A 655 52.37 1.64 -25.09
C ASN A 655 51.91 1.48 -26.55
N LEU A 656 52.84 1.31 -27.49
CA LEU A 656 52.54 1.06 -28.91
C LEU A 656 51.73 -0.23 -29.14
N PHE A 657 51.94 -1.23 -28.29
CA PHE A 657 51.29 -2.55 -28.40
C PHE A 657 50.24 -2.79 -27.31
N SER A 658 49.81 -1.74 -26.62
CA SER A 658 48.86 -1.82 -25.50
C SER A 658 47.50 -2.43 -25.89
N PHE A 659 47.11 -2.38 -27.18
CA PHE A 659 45.86 -2.94 -27.69
C PHE A 659 45.82 -4.48 -27.82
N PHE A 660 46.97 -5.18 -27.72
CA PHE A 660 47.02 -6.65 -27.72
C PHE A 660 47.93 -7.25 -26.65
N LYS A 661 48.53 -6.41 -25.81
CA LYS A 661 49.41 -6.81 -24.72
C LYS A 661 48.73 -6.59 -23.38
N ASN A 662 48.95 -7.52 -22.45
CA ASN A 662 48.45 -7.41 -21.09
C ASN A 662 48.98 -6.13 -20.40
N PRO A 663 48.13 -5.32 -19.75
CA PRO A 663 48.53 -4.06 -19.14
C PRO A 663 49.42 -4.26 -17.90
N LEU A 664 49.43 -5.46 -17.30
CA LEU A 664 50.30 -5.81 -16.20
C LEU A 664 51.74 -6.06 -16.69
N THR A 665 52.74 -5.65 -15.91
CA THR A 665 54.15 -5.97 -16.16
C THR A 665 54.41 -7.47 -16.03
N THR A 666 55.54 -7.97 -16.55
CA THR A 666 55.92 -9.38 -16.39
C THR A 666 56.00 -9.78 -14.92
N SER A 667 56.63 -8.96 -14.07
CA SER A 667 56.74 -9.23 -12.64
C SER A 667 55.38 -9.23 -11.92
N GLN A 668 54.46 -8.32 -12.28
CA GLN A 668 53.09 -8.36 -11.76
C GLN A 668 52.39 -9.67 -12.13
N ARG A 669 52.51 -10.13 -13.39
CA ARG A 669 51.90 -11.40 -13.83
C ARG A 669 52.51 -12.59 -13.11
N GLU A 670 53.83 -12.63 -12.93
CA GLU A 670 54.52 -13.68 -12.16
C GLU A 670 54.04 -13.72 -10.70
N HIS A 671 53.96 -12.58 -10.03
CA HIS A 671 53.46 -12.52 -8.65
C HIS A 671 51.98 -12.92 -8.55
N ILE A 672 51.13 -12.50 -9.51
CA ILE A 672 49.72 -12.91 -9.54
C ILE A 672 49.57 -14.41 -9.80
N ILE A 673 50.42 -15.02 -10.64
CA ILE A 673 50.45 -16.48 -10.84
C ILE A 673 50.76 -17.18 -9.52
N LEU A 674 51.75 -16.71 -8.74
CA LEU A 674 52.04 -17.27 -7.41
C LEU A 674 50.82 -17.18 -6.46
N LEU A 675 50.10 -16.05 -6.47
CA LEU A 675 48.88 -15.91 -5.67
C LEU A 675 47.78 -16.89 -6.11
N LYS A 676 47.62 -17.11 -7.43
CA LYS A 676 46.66 -18.08 -7.99
C LYS A 676 47.02 -19.52 -7.63
N GLU A 677 48.28 -19.90 -7.78
CA GLU A 677 48.76 -21.23 -7.39
C GLU A 677 48.50 -21.48 -5.90
N LYS A 678 48.74 -20.46 -5.04
CA LYS A 678 48.48 -20.58 -3.60
C LYS A 678 46.99 -20.65 -3.27
N LEU A 679 46.16 -19.91 -4.00
CA LEU A 679 44.70 -19.99 -3.88
C LEU A 679 44.22 -21.43 -4.13
N ASP A 680 44.66 -22.04 -5.23
CA ASP A 680 44.28 -23.40 -5.61
C ASP A 680 44.80 -24.44 -4.60
N GLU A 681 46.04 -24.26 -4.11
CA GLU A 681 46.64 -25.10 -3.06
C GLU A 681 45.81 -25.07 -1.78
N LEU A 682 45.45 -23.88 -1.28
CA LEU A 682 44.65 -23.74 -0.06
C LEU A 682 43.25 -24.35 -0.18
N VAL A 683 42.62 -24.25 -1.36
CA VAL A 683 41.32 -24.88 -1.61
C VAL A 683 41.45 -26.41 -1.61
N ALA A 684 42.48 -26.96 -2.26
CA ALA A 684 42.74 -28.40 -2.28
C ALA A 684 43.09 -28.95 -0.89
N GLU A 685 43.89 -28.22 -0.12
CA GLU A 685 44.21 -28.54 1.28
C GLU A 685 42.95 -28.58 2.14
N TYR A 686 42.05 -27.59 2.00
CA TYR A 686 40.79 -27.55 2.74
C TYR A 686 39.90 -28.75 2.39
N GLN A 687 39.79 -29.09 1.10
CA GLN A 687 39.01 -30.24 0.64
C GLN A 687 39.53 -31.56 1.23
N THR A 688 40.85 -31.73 1.26
CA THR A 688 41.51 -32.94 1.78
C THR A 688 41.41 -33.02 3.30
N SER A 689 41.68 -31.91 4.00
CA SER A 689 41.75 -31.87 5.47
C SER A 689 40.38 -32.03 6.15
N ASN A 690 39.30 -31.73 5.44
CA ASN A 690 37.92 -31.84 5.96
C ASN A 690 37.15 -33.06 5.40
N ASP A 691 37.82 -33.94 4.66
CA ASP A 691 37.25 -35.16 4.06
C ASP A 691 35.88 -34.90 3.37
N LEU A 692 35.83 -33.88 2.53
CA LEU A 692 34.58 -33.46 1.89
C LEU A 692 34.12 -34.51 0.89
N SER A 693 32.84 -34.89 0.94
CA SER A 693 32.22 -35.75 -0.08
C SER A 693 32.34 -35.13 -1.48
N PRO A 694 32.32 -35.92 -2.57
CA PRO A 694 32.42 -35.40 -3.93
C PRO A 694 31.40 -34.29 -4.25
N GLU A 695 30.19 -34.40 -3.70
CA GLU A 695 29.13 -33.40 -3.82
C GLU A 695 29.51 -32.07 -3.14
N LYS A 696 30.03 -32.12 -1.91
CA LYS A 696 30.49 -30.93 -1.18
C LYS A 696 31.74 -30.31 -1.81
N GLN A 697 32.60 -31.12 -2.44
CA GLN A 697 33.73 -30.61 -3.20
C GLN A 697 33.28 -29.81 -4.42
N GLN A 698 32.32 -30.34 -5.20
CA GLN A 698 31.74 -29.62 -6.34
C GLN A 698 31.01 -28.34 -5.93
N GLU A 699 30.32 -28.38 -4.79
CA GLU A 699 29.67 -27.21 -4.19
C GLU A 699 30.69 -26.13 -3.82
N LEU A 700 31.77 -26.51 -3.11
CA LEU A 700 32.83 -25.60 -2.74
C LEU A 700 33.52 -24.98 -3.97
N GLN A 701 33.78 -25.78 -5.01
CA GLN A 701 34.34 -25.28 -6.26
C GLN A 701 33.41 -24.24 -6.94
N TRP A 702 32.10 -24.48 -6.88
CA TRP A 702 31.14 -23.49 -7.36
C TRP A 702 31.14 -22.21 -6.51
N TYR A 703 31.23 -22.31 -5.17
CA TYR A 703 31.40 -21.13 -4.31
C TYR A 703 32.68 -20.36 -4.64
N MET A 704 33.82 -21.03 -4.74
CA MET A 704 35.09 -20.36 -5.05
C MET A 704 35.07 -19.66 -6.41
N LYS A 705 34.41 -20.23 -7.42
CA LYS A 705 34.23 -19.60 -8.73
C LYS A 705 33.33 -18.35 -8.67
N ASN A 706 32.32 -18.36 -7.80
CA ASN A 706 31.30 -17.30 -7.74
C ASN A 706 31.50 -16.30 -6.60
N ARG A 707 32.60 -16.40 -5.83
CA ARG A 707 32.92 -15.46 -4.73
C ARG A 707 33.21 -14.02 -5.19
N GLY A 708 33.32 -13.78 -6.51
CA GLY A 708 33.70 -12.47 -7.06
C GLY A 708 35.16 -12.10 -6.85
N SER A 709 36.06 -13.07 -6.85
CA SER A 709 37.51 -12.84 -6.71
C SER A 709 38.09 -12.28 -8.01
N ASN A 710 38.62 -11.06 -7.95
CA ASN A 710 39.36 -10.44 -9.03
C ASN A 710 40.66 -11.21 -9.30
N LEU A 711 41.31 -11.71 -8.24
CA LEU A 711 42.47 -12.60 -8.35
C LEU A 711 42.15 -13.80 -9.25
N ALA A 712 41.05 -14.52 -9.00
CA ALA A 712 40.67 -15.68 -9.80
C ALA A 712 40.38 -15.30 -11.27
N LEU A 713 39.67 -14.19 -11.50
CA LEU A 713 39.25 -13.72 -12.83
C LEU A 713 40.40 -13.13 -13.66
N CYS A 714 41.46 -12.63 -13.03
CA CYS A 714 42.54 -11.92 -13.71
C CYS A 714 43.25 -12.79 -14.76
N LYS A 715 43.31 -12.34 -16.02
CA LYS A 715 44.09 -13.03 -17.06
C LYS A 715 45.57 -12.64 -16.97
N THR A 716 46.45 -13.63 -16.87
CA THR A 716 47.92 -13.45 -16.78
C THR A 716 48.64 -13.77 -18.09
N ASP A 717 47.91 -14.11 -19.15
CA ASP A 717 48.48 -14.31 -20.48
C ASP A 717 49.13 -13.03 -21.00
N ARG A 718 50.31 -13.18 -21.63
CA ARG A 718 51.10 -12.05 -22.13
C ARG A 718 50.41 -11.30 -23.28
N LEU A 719 49.67 -12.02 -24.11
CA LEU A 719 48.96 -11.51 -25.29
C LEU A 719 47.47 -11.77 -25.09
N TYR A 720 46.67 -10.70 -25.19
CA TYR A 720 45.23 -10.79 -25.06
C TYR A 720 44.56 -9.63 -25.81
N LEU A 721 43.55 -9.91 -26.63
CA LEU A 721 42.74 -8.89 -27.31
C LEU A 721 41.83 -8.21 -26.29
N HIS A 722 41.97 -6.89 -26.11
CA HIS A 722 41.24 -6.07 -25.12
C HIS A 722 39.71 -5.95 -25.33
N LEU A 723 39.09 -6.89 -26.04
CA LEU A 723 37.64 -6.95 -26.22
C LEU A 723 36.90 -7.51 -25.00
N ASP A 724 37.61 -8.03 -23.99
CA ASP A 724 37.06 -8.48 -22.70
C ASP A 724 37.69 -7.69 -21.55
N SER A 725 36.91 -6.79 -20.95
CA SER A 725 37.29 -5.83 -19.90
C SER A 725 37.48 -6.45 -18.49
N THR A 726 38.31 -7.49 -18.36
CA THR A 726 38.56 -8.18 -17.06
C THR A 726 39.84 -7.73 -16.34
N VAL A 727 40.58 -6.77 -16.90
CA VAL A 727 41.65 -6.08 -16.18
C VAL A 727 41.24 -4.62 -16.03
N PRO A 728 41.07 -4.08 -14.80
CA PRO A 728 40.92 -2.64 -14.63
C PRO A 728 42.13 -1.99 -15.28
N SER A 729 41.90 -1.17 -16.32
CA SER A 729 42.95 -0.29 -16.79
C SER A 729 43.42 0.51 -15.58
N ALA A 730 44.72 0.54 -15.32
CA ALA A 730 45.37 1.36 -14.29
C ALA A 730 45.08 2.89 -14.42
N ASN A 731 44.17 3.29 -15.33
CA ASN A 731 43.66 4.63 -15.54
C ASN A 731 42.12 4.64 -15.34
N LYS A 732 41.70 4.76 -14.09
CA LYS A 732 40.50 5.54 -13.72
C LYS A 732 40.89 6.44 -12.54
N MET A 733 41.68 7.46 -12.86
CA MET A 733 41.62 8.77 -12.20
C MET A 733 41.01 9.73 -13.20
#